data_AF-A0A4D9DFQ5-F1
#
_entry.id   AF-A0A4D9DFQ5-F1
#
_cell.length_a   1.000
_cell.length_b   1.000
_cell.length_c   1.000
_cell.angle_alpha   90.00
_cell.angle_beta   90.00
_cell.angle_gamma   90.00
#
_symmetry.space_group_name_H-M   'P 1'
#
loop_
_entity.id
_entity.type
_entity.pdbx_description
1 polymer ?
#
loop_
_entity_poly.entity_id
_entity_poly.type
_entity_poly.pdbx_seq_one_letter_code
_entity_poly.pdbx_strand_id
1 'polypeptide(L)'
;MVQAPEMENDQEQLTVQQKVEMWEEKAQSQSSSLDRGLCESPRKPPGVRGSCRTVVPSQGAELTLTSGAGECETRVCDTDGEPQGHVAEPTGDVCLARLRARPQPLSMETLQGARDGLERCRELGKELSSCLELALERFCREPQCVQGNARLLIRWDGGELEFIAGQGQCEICVSCSAGEPQYHITEKTWDVFVAWTNLHPEPLSIKNLERVRNTLESWGLGGEELSGCFGEAISRFSREPTCVQENARLLIRWGGEELEFVSGKGECEITVSYVDGKPQYRAVKIPVPVYVARLCTHRPPLSADTLRRVLSELGSCDGDTGALRACFNRAWEGFSREPRCVQENARLLIRWGGEELAFVSGQGQCEISVLLADGEPQYHITELGGDRPETWSHASPEPLSVADLERVRDRLGRWGALGKELSGCFGEAISQFSREPPCVQGNARLRLCWDGGSLEFLSGEGQYEISVSYQEGNPRYHFHVESLPVDLYVTRLCFYKDPLTADSLLRFHTELGLCRGDTAELRDCFHTAWEGFRGEPRCVQENARLLIQGAGGELEFVSGQGQCEISVLLADGEPQYHITELGGDRPETWSHASPEPLSVTDLAKVWDRLGRWGALGEELSGCFGEAISQFSREPPCVQGNARMGIQCGRGRLEFLSGEGQCEISVRCRDERPEYEVVGLPVHMYLARLRARPEPLSADTLWRVLRILGSCQEDTGTLRACISHALDQFVQEPRCVQGNARLLIQWGGEELEFVSGQGQCEISVLLADGEPQYHITELGGDRSVTWSHASPEPLSVADLERVRDRLGRWGALGEELSGCFGEAISQFSREPRCVQGNARLRLCWAGGSLEFLSGEGQYEISVRYRDGRPQYEVGELPVHMYLARLRTRPDPLSADTLWRVWDKLGSCKGDRDDFRACFHCAWEGFKREPQYVQDNARLLIQWGRRQLRFTSGKGECEISVRCVDGKPQYSVGKIPAHVYVAQLRADRPPLSADTLQRVLSELGSCDGDTGALRACFDRACQGFHQEPQCVQGNARLLIQWGGGELEFVSGQGENLITVCECEEGRIQYTVQVSGWWPWIARLLISCKVSGRD
;
A
#
# COMPACT_ATOMS: atom_id res chain seq x y z
N MET A 1 43.31 13.36 -43.94
CA MET A 1 43.64 12.34 -42.94
C MET A 1 42.38 12.17 -42.09
N VAL A 2 41.36 11.41 -42.50
CA VAL A 2 41.25 9.93 -42.64
C VAL A 2 41.42 9.23 -41.28
N GLN A 3 40.31 8.95 -40.58
CA GLN A 3 39.75 7.59 -40.42
C GLN A 3 38.40 7.61 -39.71
N ALA A 4 37.38 7.08 -40.40
CA ALA A 4 36.14 6.57 -39.85
C ALA A 4 36.27 5.05 -39.60
N PRO A 5 35.34 4.41 -38.88
CA PRO A 5 34.99 3.03 -39.13
C PRO A 5 33.58 2.93 -39.74
N GLU A 6 33.55 2.23 -40.87
CA GLU A 6 32.39 1.67 -41.54
C GLU A 6 31.96 0.32 -40.91
N MET A 7 30.85 -0.18 -41.44
CA MET A 7 30.24 -1.52 -41.38
C MET A 7 29.07 -1.67 -40.39
N GLU A 8 27.90 -2.17 -40.78
CA GLU A 8 27.39 -2.64 -42.07
C GLU A 8 25.86 -2.63 -41.95
N ASN A 9 25.19 -2.25 -43.03
CA ASN A 9 23.75 -2.15 -43.16
C ASN A 9 23.36 -3.25 -44.14
N ASP A 10 22.60 -4.25 -43.69
CA ASP A 10 21.96 -5.21 -44.60
C ASP A 10 20.47 -5.31 -44.30
N GLN A 11 19.76 -5.28 -45.42
CA GLN A 11 18.36 -5.00 -45.59
C GLN A 11 17.71 -6.31 -46.06
N GLU A 12 16.82 -6.92 -45.26
CA GLU A 12 15.94 -7.98 -45.75
C GLU A 12 14.48 -7.66 -45.44
N GLN A 13 13.78 -7.18 -46.47
CA GLN A 13 12.36 -7.37 -46.64
C GLN A 13 12.12 -8.85 -46.97
N LEU A 14 11.44 -9.60 -46.10
CA LEU A 14 10.80 -10.87 -46.48
C LEU A 14 9.48 -11.03 -45.71
N THR A 15 8.42 -10.99 -46.51
CA THR A 15 7.04 -11.44 -46.31
C THR A 15 6.85 -12.57 -45.29
N VAL A 16 6.07 -12.31 -44.24
CA VAL A 16 5.48 -13.36 -43.37
C VAL A 16 4.19 -13.86 -44.02
N GLN A 17 4.36 -14.58 -45.12
CA GLN A 17 3.35 -15.44 -45.73
C GLN A 17 3.93 -16.86 -45.75
N GLN A 18 4.43 -17.34 -44.60
CA GLN A 18 4.98 -18.69 -44.40
C GLN A 18 5.21 -18.99 -42.90
N LYS A 19 4.19 -18.76 -42.06
CA LYS A 19 4.13 -19.25 -40.67
C LYS A 19 2.72 -19.77 -40.32
N VAL A 20 2.12 -20.49 -41.27
CA VAL A 20 0.86 -21.26 -41.10
C VAL A 20 1.09 -22.77 -41.29
N GLU A 21 2.27 -23.22 -41.71
CA GLU A 21 2.58 -24.65 -41.89
C GLU A 21 3.69 -25.10 -40.93
N MET A 22 3.38 -25.19 -39.64
CA MET A 22 4.25 -25.92 -38.69
C MET A 22 3.55 -26.37 -37.40
N TRP A 23 2.24 -26.61 -37.44
CA TRP A 23 1.46 -27.21 -36.35
C TRP A 23 0.62 -28.43 -36.78
N GLU A 24 0.88 -29.02 -37.95
CA GLU A 24 0.19 -30.24 -38.45
C GLU A 24 1.08 -31.49 -38.61
N GLU A 25 2.29 -31.52 -38.06
CA GLU A 25 3.12 -32.74 -38.01
C GLU A 25 3.59 -33.04 -36.58
N LYS A 26 2.64 -33.37 -35.71
CA LYS A 26 2.92 -34.16 -34.50
C LYS A 26 1.77 -35.08 -34.09
N ALA A 27 1.04 -35.58 -35.10
CA ALA A 27 0.06 -36.63 -34.96
C ALA A 27 0.33 -37.76 -35.96
N GLN A 28 1.55 -38.30 -35.98
CA GLN A 28 1.84 -39.59 -36.63
C GLN A 28 3.14 -40.21 -36.10
N SER A 29 3.04 -41.50 -35.73
CA SER A 29 4.09 -42.43 -35.34
C SER A 29 4.66 -42.35 -33.91
N GLN A 30 3.95 -42.99 -32.96
CA GLN A 30 4.56 -44.02 -32.11
C GLN A 30 3.47 -45.03 -31.72
N SER A 31 3.19 -45.94 -32.64
CA SER A 31 2.55 -47.23 -32.34
C SER A 31 3.63 -48.29 -32.36
N SER A 32 3.86 -48.98 -31.25
CA SER A 32 4.04 -50.44 -31.17
C SER A 32 4.62 -50.83 -29.81
N SER A 33 3.86 -51.55 -28.98
CA SER A 33 3.91 -53.02 -28.97
C SER A 33 3.22 -53.63 -27.73
N LEU A 34 2.25 -54.51 -28.02
CA LEU A 34 1.88 -55.77 -27.32
C LEU A 34 1.23 -55.66 -25.93
N ASP A 35 0.13 -56.36 -25.58
CA ASP A 35 -0.51 -57.51 -26.23
C ASP A 35 -1.97 -57.73 -25.74
N ARG A 36 -2.77 -58.28 -26.67
CA ARG A 36 -3.94 -59.17 -26.61
C ARG A 36 -4.91 -59.23 -25.40
N GLY A 37 -6.20 -59.10 -25.74
CA GLY A 37 -7.33 -59.63 -24.97
C GLY A 37 -8.72 -59.39 -25.58
N LEU A 38 -8.99 -60.01 -26.74
CA LEU A 38 -10.30 -60.46 -27.27
C LEU A 38 -11.57 -59.60 -27.06
N CYS A 39 -12.14 -59.07 -28.16
CA CYS A 39 -13.56 -59.28 -28.50
C CYS A 39 -13.83 -58.92 -29.96
N GLU A 40 -14.33 -59.90 -30.71
CA GLU A 40 -14.70 -59.84 -32.12
C GLU A 40 -16.05 -59.14 -32.33
N SER A 41 -16.11 -58.28 -33.34
CA SER A 41 -17.27 -58.13 -34.23
C SER A 41 -17.01 -59.00 -35.48
N PRO A 42 -17.90 -59.14 -36.47
CA PRO A 42 -19.36 -58.97 -36.50
C PRO A 42 -20.05 -60.17 -37.19
N ARG A 43 -21.36 -60.36 -37.02
CA ARG A 43 -22.23 -60.99 -38.05
C ARG A 43 -23.70 -60.89 -37.66
N LYS A 44 -24.52 -60.45 -38.63
CA LYS A 44 -25.96 -60.75 -38.70
C LYS A 44 -26.23 -62.22 -38.36
N PRO A 45 -27.40 -62.53 -37.79
CA PRO A 45 -28.08 -63.77 -38.14
C PRO A 45 -29.47 -63.54 -38.76
N PRO A 46 -30.00 -64.59 -39.41
CA PRO A 46 -31.06 -64.52 -40.40
C PRO A 46 -32.43 -64.88 -39.83
N GLY A 47 -33.45 -64.70 -40.67
CA GLY A 47 -34.83 -65.05 -40.33
C GLY A 47 -35.05 -66.55 -40.07
N VAL A 48 -36.11 -66.81 -39.31
CA VAL A 48 -36.79 -68.10 -39.27
C VAL A 48 -38.25 -67.89 -39.62
N ARG A 49 -38.65 -68.55 -40.71
CA ARG A 49 -40.02 -68.77 -41.14
C ARG A 49 -40.74 -69.66 -40.12
N GLY A 50 -41.85 -69.18 -39.57
CA GLY A 50 -42.90 -70.00 -38.98
C GLY A 50 -44.12 -69.95 -39.90
N SER A 51 -44.41 -71.07 -40.54
CA SER A 51 -45.58 -71.28 -41.40
C SER A 51 -46.87 -71.27 -40.57
N CYS A 52 -47.81 -70.38 -40.90
CA CYS A 52 -49.23 -70.63 -40.67
C CYS A 52 -49.99 -70.42 -41.99
N ARG A 53 -50.68 -71.49 -42.37
CA ARG A 53 -51.46 -71.66 -43.59
C ARG A 53 -52.46 -70.52 -43.78
N THR A 54 -52.42 -69.93 -44.96
CA THR A 54 -53.53 -69.21 -45.57
C THR A 54 -54.72 -70.16 -45.71
N VAL A 55 -55.73 -69.99 -44.86
CA VAL A 55 -57.10 -70.41 -45.14
C VAL A 55 -57.78 -69.20 -45.74
N VAL A 56 -58.17 -69.33 -47.00
CA VAL A 56 -59.11 -68.42 -47.66
C VAL A 56 -60.49 -68.63 -47.02
N PRO A 57 -61.16 -67.56 -46.58
CA PRO A 57 -62.56 -67.46 -46.94
C PRO A 57 -62.92 -66.06 -47.45
N SER A 58 -63.49 -66.08 -48.66
CA SER A 58 -64.64 -65.30 -49.14
C SER A 58 -64.79 -63.83 -48.70
N GLN A 59 -64.69 -62.96 -49.70
CA GLN A 59 -65.36 -61.67 -49.87
C GLN A 59 -66.42 -61.31 -48.81
N GLY A 60 -66.18 -60.20 -48.10
CA GLY A 60 -67.24 -59.39 -47.48
C GLY A 60 -67.36 -59.42 -45.95
N ALA A 61 -66.26 -59.44 -45.18
CA ALA A 61 -66.34 -59.35 -43.72
C ALA A 61 -65.56 -58.15 -43.14
N GLU A 62 -66.29 -57.27 -42.44
CA GLU A 62 -65.77 -56.18 -41.61
C GLU A 62 -65.19 -56.76 -40.30
N LEU A 63 -63.95 -56.39 -39.96
CA LEU A 63 -63.25 -56.90 -38.77
C LEU A 63 -63.04 -55.74 -37.78
N THR A 64 -63.87 -55.71 -36.74
CA THR A 64 -63.78 -54.71 -35.65
C THR A 64 -63.05 -55.32 -34.47
N LEU A 65 -61.86 -54.78 -34.14
CA LEU A 65 -61.13 -55.13 -32.92
C LEU A 65 -61.37 -54.03 -31.87
N THR A 66 -62.01 -54.40 -30.75
CA THR A 66 -62.20 -53.52 -29.60
C THR A 66 -61.27 -53.94 -28.45
N SER A 67 -60.53 -52.99 -27.89
CA SER A 67 -59.80 -53.21 -26.64
C SER A 67 -60.77 -53.11 -25.44
N GLY A 68 -60.52 -53.91 -24.40
CA GLY A 68 -61.45 -54.18 -23.28
C GLY A 68 -61.83 -53.01 -22.36
N ALA A 69 -61.60 -51.76 -22.76
CA ALA A 69 -62.10 -50.56 -22.08
C ALA A 69 -62.92 -49.63 -23.00
N GLY A 70 -63.10 -49.96 -24.29
CA GLY A 70 -63.94 -49.17 -25.21
C GLY A 70 -63.29 -47.92 -25.80
N GLU A 71 -61.96 -47.74 -25.70
CA GLU A 71 -61.30 -46.47 -26.06
C GLU A 71 -60.55 -46.46 -27.41
N CYS A 72 -60.48 -47.58 -28.13
CA CYS A 72 -59.97 -47.60 -29.51
C CYS A 72 -60.74 -48.59 -30.37
N GLU A 73 -61.35 -48.08 -31.44
CA GLU A 73 -61.96 -48.86 -32.53
C GLU A 73 -61.06 -48.72 -33.77
N THR A 74 -60.50 -49.83 -34.25
CA THR A 74 -59.75 -49.83 -35.52
C THR A 74 -60.60 -50.53 -36.57
N ARG A 75 -60.98 -49.81 -37.62
CA ARG A 75 -61.71 -50.36 -38.78
C ARG A 75 -60.75 -50.46 -39.96
N VAL A 76 -60.64 -51.66 -40.51
CA VAL A 76 -59.85 -51.92 -41.73
C VAL A 76 -60.85 -52.27 -42.82
N CYS A 77 -60.99 -51.38 -43.80
CA CYS A 77 -61.78 -51.62 -45.00
C CYS A 77 -60.84 -51.94 -46.16
N ASP A 78 -61.09 -53.04 -46.85
CA ASP A 78 -60.36 -53.44 -48.05
C ASP A 78 -61.17 -53.03 -49.28
N THR A 79 -60.80 -51.90 -49.88
CA THR A 79 -61.24 -51.54 -51.23
C THR A 79 -60.02 -51.13 -52.04
N ASP A 80 -59.67 -51.99 -53.01
CA ASP A 80 -58.81 -51.76 -54.16
C ASP A 80 -57.52 -50.95 -53.93
N GLY A 81 -56.54 -51.60 -53.31
CA GLY A 81 -55.13 -51.40 -53.69
C GLY A 81 -54.20 -50.78 -52.66
N GLU A 82 -54.68 -50.15 -51.58
CA GLU A 82 -53.83 -49.81 -50.42
C GLU A 82 -54.64 -49.90 -49.11
N PRO A 83 -54.14 -50.59 -48.06
CA PRO A 83 -54.83 -50.65 -46.79
C PRO A 83 -54.75 -49.29 -46.08
N GLN A 84 -55.82 -48.49 -46.18
CA GLN A 84 -55.99 -47.30 -45.35
C GLN A 84 -56.58 -47.71 -43.99
N GLY A 85 -55.70 -47.93 -43.01
CA GLY A 85 -56.12 -48.04 -41.62
C GLY A 85 -56.51 -46.67 -41.08
N HIS A 86 -57.81 -46.41 -40.91
CA HIS A 86 -58.26 -45.30 -40.07
C HIS A 86 -58.15 -45.72 -38.60
N VAL A 87 -57.04 -45.35 -38.00
CA VAL A 87 -56.90 -45.31 -36.54
C VAL A 87 -57.69 -44.08 -36.09
N ALA A 88 -58.75 -44.29 -35.29
CA ALA A 88 -59.44 -43.20 -34.63
C ALA A 88 -58.42 -42.29 -33.95
N GLU A 89 -58.55 -40.96 -34.13
CA GLU A 89 -57.63 -40.00 -33.53
C GLU A 89 -57.48 -40.32 -32.04
N PRO A 90 -56.24 -40.54 -31.56
CA PRO A 90 -56.03 -40.86 -30.15
C PRO A 90 -56.62 -39.74 -29.31
N THR A 91 -57.37 -40.11 -28.27
CA THR A 91 -57.84 -39.14 -27.28
C THR A 91 -56.65 -38.39 -26.68
N GLY A 92 -56.88 -37.18 -26.20
CA GLY A 92 -55.84 -36.35 -25.63
C GLY A 92 -55.01 -37.06 -24.56
N ASP A 93 -55.67 -37.79 -23.66
CA ASP A 93 -55.04 -38.62 -22.65
C ASP A 93 -53.99 -39.60 -23.21
N VAL A 94 -54.26 -40.18 -24.38
CA VAL A 94 -53.34 -41.11 -25.06
C VAL A 94 -52.12 -40.39 -25.63
N CYS A 95 -52.30 -39.18 -26.16
CA CYS A 95 -51.18 -38.34 -26.62
C CYS A 95 -50.26 -37.93 -25.48
N LEU A 96 -50.83 -37.47 -24.36
CA LEU A 96 -50.05 -37.08 -23.18
C LEU A 96 -49.36 -38.30 -22.54
N ALA A 97 -50.05 -39.43 -22.45
CA ALA A 97 -49.46 -40.69 -21.96
C ALA A 97 -48.29 -41.17 -22.83
N ARG A 98 -48.37 -41.00 -24.17
CA ARG A 98 -47.28 -41.34 -25.09
C ARG A 98 -46.04 -40.47 -24.89
N LEU A 99 -46.24 -39.16 -24.70
CA LEU A 99 -45.14 -38.23 -24.43
C LEU A 99 -44.47 -38.51 -23.07
N ARG A 100 -45.23 -38.99 -22.08
CA ARG A 100 -44.71 -39.39 -20.75
C ARG A 100 -44.03 -40.75 -20.74
N ALA A 101 -44.46 -41.68 -21.59
CA ALA A 101 -43.99 -43.06 -21.54
C ALA A 101 -42.51 -43.19 -21.93
N ARG A 102 -41.96 -42.23 -22.68
CA ARG A 102 -40.57 -42.26 -23.16
C ARG A 102 -40.01 -40.83 -23.28
N PRO A 103 -38.72 -40.62 -22.97
CA PRO A 103 -38.04 -39.38 -23.30
C PRO A 103 -38.10 -39.13 -24.80
N GLN A 104 -38.44 -37.89 -25.17
CA GLN A 104 -38.49 -37.46 -26.55
C GLN A 104 -37.11 -36.97 -27.01
N PRO A 105 -36.75 -37.09 -28.30
CA PRO A 105 -35.58 -36.38 -28.80
C PRO A 105 -35.75 -34.87 -28.58
N LEU A 106 -34.73 -34.19 -28.05
CA LEU A 106 -34.74 -32.75 -27.83
C LEU A 106 -34.23 -32.02 -29.06
N SER A 107 -35.13 -31.25 -29.68
CA SER A 107 -34.86 -30.32 -30.77
C SER A 107 -35.96 -29.26 -30.77
N MET A 108 -35.75 -28.13 -31.45
CA MET A 108 -36.80 -27.12 -31.60
C MET A 108 -38.05 -27.68 -32.30
N GLU A 109 -37.85 -28.55 -33.30
CA GLU A 109 -38.96 -29.18 -34.03
C GLU A 109 -39.78 -30.14 -33.16
N THR A 110 -39.12 -30.93 -32.31
CA THR A 110 -39.79 -31.91 -31.45
C THR A 110 -40.48 -31.26 -30.25
N LEU A 111 -39.92 -30.18 -29.70
CA LEU A 111 -40.59 -29.35 -28.69
C LEU A 111 -41.82 -28.65 -29.26
N GLN A 112 -41.70 -28.04 -30.43
CA GLN A 112 -42.81 -27.39 -31.12
C GLN A 112 -43.89 -28.42 -31.49
N GLY A 113 -43.49 -29.57 -32.03
CA GLY A 113 -44.39 -30.66 -32.37
C GLY A 113 -45.14 -31.24 -31.16
N ALA A 114 -44.49 -31.33 -29.99
CA ALA A 114 -45.14 -31.74 -28.75
C ALA A 114 -46.19 -30.71 -28.31
N ARG A 115 -45.87 -29.41 -28.37
CA ARG A 115 -46.82 -28.33 -28.10
C ARG A 115 -48.02 -28.40 -29.05
N ASP A 116 -47.77 -28.37 -30.35
CA ASP A 116 -48.81 -28.35 -31.39
C ASP A 116 -49.69 -29.61 -31.35
N GLY A 117 -49.10 -30.76 -30.98
CA GLY A 117 -49.81 -32.03 -30.80
C GLY A 117 -50.75 -32.01 -29.59
N LEU A 118 -50.27 -31.51 -28.44
CA LEU A 118 -51.07 -31.37 -27.23
C LEU A 118 -52.16 -30.31 -27.38
N GLU A 119 -51.89 -29.22 -28.10
CA GLU A 119 -52.85 -28.16 -28.41
C GLU A 119 -53.99 -28.69 -29.30
N ARG A 120 -53.65 -29.43 -30.37
CA ARG A 120 -54.64 -30.10 -31.24
C ARG A 120 -55.54 -31.06 -30.48
N CYS A 121 -55.01 -31.77 -29.49
CA CYS A 121 -55.76 -32.73 -28.68
C CYS A 121 -56.53 -32.09 -27.51
N ARG A 122 -56.45 -30.77 -27.32
CA ARG A 122 -57.05 -30.02 -26.19
C ARG A 122 -56.56 -30.42 -24.80
N GLU A 123 -55.37 -31.01 -24.70
CA GLU A 123 -54.71 -31.39 -23.43
C GLU A 123 -53.66 -30.38 -22.96
N LEU A 124 -53.50 -29.29 -23.69
CA LEU A 124 -52.56 -28.23 -23.34
C LEU A 124 -53.16 -27.37 -22.23
N GLY A 125 -53.03 -27.82 -20.98
CA GLY A 125 -53.34 -27.02 -19.80
C GLY A 125 -52.49 -25.74 -19.75
N LYS A 126 -53.00 -24.68 -19.11
CA LYS A 126 -52.32 -23.37 -19.06
C LYS A 126 -50.88 -23.46 -18.55
N GLU A 127 -50.63 -24.22 -17.49
CA GLU A 127 -49.29 -24.37 -16.92
C GLU A 127 -48.32 -25.06 -17.88
N LEU A 128 -48.74 -26.17 -18.50
CA LEU A 128 -47.93 -26.91 -19.46
C LEU A 128 -47.66 -26.06 -20.72
N SER A 129 -48.66 -25.29 -21.17
CA SER A 129 -48.50 -24.32 -22.26
C SER A 129 -47.42 -23.29 -21.92
N SER A 130 -47.52 -22.64 -20.76
CA SER A 130 -46.55 -21.64 -20.31
C SER A 130 -45.13 -22.21 -20.17
N CYS A 131 -45.00 -23.44 -19.67
CA CYS A 131 -43.69 -24.10 -19.58
C CYS A 131 -43.11 -24.46 -20.95
N LEU A 132 -43.93 -24.98 -21.89
CA LEU A 132 -43.47 -25.29 -23.25
C LEU A 132 -43.09 -24.03 -24.03
N GLU A 133 -43.83 -22.93 -23.87
CA GLU A 133 -43.49 -21.64 -24.46
C GLU A 133 -42.18 -21.08 -23.91
N LEU A 134 -41.98 -21.11 -22.58
CA LEU A 134 -40.73 -20.68 -21.97
C LEU A 134 -39.56 -21.57 -22.41
N ALA A 135 -39.77 -22.88 -22.51
CA ALA A 135 -38.76 -23.81 -23.00
C ALA A 135 -38.36 -23.50 -24.45
N LEU A 136 -39.32 -23.25 -25.34
CA LEU A 136 -39.05 -22.85 -26.73
C LEU A 136 -38.32 -21.51 -26.82
N GLU A 137 -38.72 -20.52 -26.02
CA GLU A 137 -38.09 -19.19 -26.01
C GLU A 137 -36.63 -19.25 -25.52
N ARG A 138 -36.38 -19.99 -24.42
CA ARG A 138 -35.06 -20.00 -23.78
C ARG A 138 -34.10 -21.00 -24.43
N PHE A 139 -34.57 -22.19 -24.78
CA PHE A 139 -33.70 -23.26 -25.29
C PHE A 139 -33.01 -22.87 -26.61
N CYS A 140 -33.69 -22.11 -27.49
CA CYS A 140 -33.08 -21.64 -28.74
C CYS A 140 -31.94 -20.61 -28.54
N ARG A 141 -31.87 -19.96 -27.37
CA ARG A 141 -30.81 -19.02 -27.00
C ARG A 141 -29.64 -19.70 -26.28
N GLU A 142 -29.75 -20.99 -25.97
CA GLU A 142 -28.67 -21.73 -25.32
C GLU A 142 -27.50 -21.98 -26.29
N PRO A 143 -26.26 -22.08 -25.80
CA PRO A 143 -25.12 -22.46 -26.63
C PRO A 143 -25.34 -23.81 -27.33
N GLN A 144 -24.77 -24.00 -28.53
CA GLN A 144 -24.90 -25.26 -29.28
C GLN A 144 -24.42 -26.49 -28.49
N CYS A 145 -23.39 -26.34 -27.64
CA CYS A 145 -22.90 -27.43 -26.78
C CYS A 145 -23.94 -27.87 -25.74
N VAL A 146 -24.79 -26.95 -25.26
CA VAL A 146 -25.92 -27.25 -24.39
C VAL A 146 -27.03 -27.89 -25.20
N GLN A 147 -27.43 -27.28 -26.33
CA GLN A 147 -28.51 -27.80 -27.16
C GLN A 147 -28.26 -29.24 -27.64
N GLY A 148 -27.01 -29.58 -27.97
CA GLY A 148 -26.63 -30.91 -28.45
C GLY A 148 -26.48 -32.00 -27.37
N ASN A 149 -26.51 -31.64 -26.08
CA ASN A 149 -26.28 -32.58 -24.96
C ASN A 149 -27.19 -32.32 -23.74
N ALA A 150 -28.34 -31.69 -23.95
CA ALA A 150 -29.27 -31.31 -22.89
C ALA A 150 -30.30 -32.39 -22.59
N ARG A 151 -30.69 -32.46 -21.31
CA ARG A 151 -31.85 -33.18 -20.80
C ARG A 151 -32.83 -32.14 -20.27
N LEU A 152 -33.86 -31.83 -21.04
CA LEU A 152 -34.90 -30.87 -20.70
C LEU A 152 -36.08 -31.58 -20.02
N LEU A 153 -36.33 -31.25 -18.77
CA LEU A 153 -37.42 -31.71 -17.93
C LEU A 153 -38.45 -30.60 -17.78
N ILE A 154 -39.66 -30.81 -18.28
CA ILE A 154 -40.78 -29.89 -18.10
C ILE A 154 -41.70 -30.45 -17.01
N ARG A 155 -41.84 -29.74 -15.89
CA ARG A 155 -42.63 -30.16 -14.72
C ARG A 155 -43.82 -29.22 -14.50
N TRP A 156 -44.99 -29.79 -14.24
CA TRP A 156 -46.21 -29.08 -13.86
C TRP A 156 -47.07 -29.94 -12.94
N ASP A 157 -48.15 -29.40 -12.40
CA ASP A 157 -48.97 -30.11 -11.40
C ASP A 157 -49.59 -31.41 -11.94
N GLY A 158 -49.76 -31.50 -13.26
CA GLY A 158 -50.31 -32.68 -13.92
C GLY A 158 -49.29 -33.78 -14.20
N GLY A 159 -47.97 -33.52 -14.14
CA GLY A 159 -46.91 -34.51 -14.39
C GLY A 159 -45.59 -33.91 -14.94
N GLU A 160 -44.79 -34.74 -15.62
CA GLU A 160 -43.53 -34.32 -16.23
C GLU A 160 -43.39 -34.80 -17.68
N LEU A 161 -42.69 -34.01 -18.51
CA LEU A 161 -42.23 -34.38 -19.85
C LEU A 161 -40.71 -34.31 -19.88
N GLU A 162 -40.10 -35.26 -20.57
CA GLU A 162 -38.66 -35.36 -20.68
C GLU A 162 -38.24 -35.34 -22.15
N PHE A 163 -37.28 -34.48 -22.47
CA PHE A 163 -36.65 -34.37 -23.78
C PHE A 163 -35.14 -34.52 -23.62
N ILE A 164 -34.48 -35.30 -24.48
CA ILE A 164 -33.04 -35.57 -24.41
C ILE A 164 -32.38 -35.34 -25.77
N ALA A 165 -31.30 -34.56 -25.78
CA ALA A 165 -30.35 -34.42 -26.87
C ALA A 165 -29.00 -35.04 -26.45
N GLY A 166 -28.34 -35.73 -27.37
CA GLY A 166 -27.03 -36.34 -27.12
C GLY A 166 -27.05 -37.32 -25.95
N GLN A 167 -26.17 -37.09 -24.96
CA GLN A 167 -26.07 -37.90 -23.73
C GLN A 167 -26.93 -37.34 -22.58
N GLY A 168 -27.53 -36.16 -22.73
CA GLY A 168 -28.37 -35.55 -21.71
C GLY A 168 -27.64 -35.14 -20.43
N GLN A 169 -26.36 -34.75 -20.53
CA GLN A 169 -25.55 -34.37 -19.37
C GLN A 169 -25.91 -32.98 -18.80
N CYS A 170 -26.47 -32.10 -19.63
CA CYS A 170 -26.89 -30.76 -19.21
C CYS A 170 -28.37 -30.77 -18.83
N GLU A 171 -28.67 -30.83 -17.53
CA GLU A 171 -30.06 -30.90 -17.08
C GLU A 171 -30.70 -29.50 -17.06
N ILE A 172 -31.73 -29.31 -17.86
CA ILE A 172 -32.55 -28.10 -17.92
C ILE A 172 -33.91 -28.47 -17.33
N CYS A 173 -34.37 -27.75 -16.32
CA CYS A 173 -35.68 -27.94 -15.71
C CYS A 173 -36.55 -26.70 -15.97
N VAL A 174 -37.73 -26.92 -16.54
CA VAL A 174 -38.75 -25.89 -16.69
C VAL A 174 -39.94 -26.28 -15.83
N SER A 175 -40.18 -25.54 -14.75
CA SER A 175 -41.22 -25.87 -13.79
C SER A 175 -42.16 -24.68 -13.59
N CYS A 176 -43.46 -24.94 -13.51
CA CYS A 176 -44.41 -23.91 -13.09
C CYS A 176 -44.47 -23.90 -11.55
N SER A 177 -44.12 -22.78 -10.92
CA SER A 177 -44.28 -22.59 -9.48
C SER A 177 -45.04 -21.30 -9.23
N ALA A 178 -46.13 -21.37 -8.46
CA ALA A 178 -47.03 -20.24 -8.21
C ALA A 178 -47.68 -19.64 -9.49
N GLY A 179 -47.86 -20.44 -10.54
CA GLY A 179 -48.49 -20.02 -11.80
C GLY A 179 -47.54 -19.34 -12.80
N GLU A 180 -46.25 -19.19 -12.48
CA GLU A 180 -45.23 -18.70 -13.40
C GLU A 180 -44.24 -19.81 -13.78
N PRO A 181 -43.96 -20.01 -15.09
CA PRO A 181 -42.95 -20.95 -15.54
C PRO A 181 -41.55 -20.40 -15.19
N GLN A 182 -40.72 -21.22 -14.59
CA GLN A 182 -39.32 -20.94 -14.28
C GLN A 182 -38.43 -21.86 -15.10
N TYR A 183 -37.39 -21.29 -15.71
CA TYR A 183 -36.40 -22.03 -16.49
C TYR A 183 -35.09 -22.06 -15.69
N HIS A 184 -34.64 -23.25 -15.34
CA HIS A 184 -33.44 -23.47 -14.52
C HIS A 184 -32.51 -24.45 -15.21
N ILE A 185 -31.22 -24.11 -15.29
CA ILE A 185 -30.19 -25.02 -15.79
C ILE A 185 -29.38 -25.48 -14.58
N THR A 186 -29.26 -26.80 -14.43
CA THR A 186 -28.46 -27.40 -13.36
C THR A 186 -27.08 -27.68 -13.94
N GLU A 187 -26.18 -26.70 -13.82
CA GLU A 187 -24.84 -26.77 -14.41
C GLU A 187 -24.00 -27.91 -13.83
N LYS A 188 -23.32 -28.67 -14.70
CA LYS A 188 -22.35 -29.71 -14.29
C LYS A 188 -21.07 -29.77 -15.13
N THR A 189 -20.87 -28.89 -16.11
CA THR A 189 -19.68 -28.96 -16.98
C THR A 189 -19.10 -27.58 -17.32
N TRP A 190 -17.77 -27.54 -17.37
CA TRP A 190 -16.95 -26.37 -17.69
C TRP A 190 -17.28 -25.73 -19.03
N ASP A 191 -17.38 -26.57 -20.07
CA ASP A 191 -17.55 -26.11 -21.45
C ASP A 191 -18.87 -25.36 -21.64
N VAL A 192 -19.89 -25.76 -20.86
CA VAL A 192 -21.17 -25.06 -20.81
C VAL A 192 -21.02 -23.70 -20.15
N PHE A 193 -20.34 -23.63 -19.01
CA PHE A 193 -20.11 -22.36 -18.31
C PHE A 193 -19.33 -21.36 -19.18
N VAL A 194 -18.22 -21.77 -19.81
CA VAL A 194 -17.42 -20.90 -20.69
C VAL A 194 -18.23 -20.43 -21.89
N ALA A 195 -18.92 -21.34 -22.58
CA ALA A 195 -19.76 -20.98 -23.71
C ALA A 195 -20.87 -19.99 -23.33
N TRP A 196 -21.47 -20.17 -22.15
CA TRP A 196 -22.52 -19.28 -21.65
C TRP A 196 -21.98 -17.90 -21.29
N THR A 197 -20.84 -17.85 -20.59
CA THR A 197 -20.17 -16.59 -20.22
C THR A 197 -19.72 -15.81 -21.44
N ASN A 198 -19.28 -16.48 -22.51
CA ASN A 198 -18.89 -15.82 -23.75
C ASN A 198 -20.10 -15.31 -24.57
N LEU A 199 -21.28 -15.93 -24.42
CA LEU A 199 -22.53 -15.43 -24.98
C LEU A 199 -23.13 -14.29 -24.16
N HIS A 200 -22.90 -14.29 -22.84
CA HIS A 200 -23.42 -13.29 -21.90
C HIS A 200 -22.31 -12.93 -20.89
N PRO A 201 -21.45 -11.94 -21.21
CA PRO A 201 -20.34 -11.57 -20.35
C PRO A 201 -20.79 -11.26 -18.93
N GLU A 202 -20.08 -11.80 -17.95
CA GLU A 202 -20.40 -11.59 -16.54
C GLU A 202 -20.17 -10.12 -16.15
N PRO A 203 -20.96 -9.56 -15.21
CA PRO A 203 -20.73 -8.19 -14.78
C PRO A 203 -19.37 -8.09 -14.09
N LEU A 204 -18.52 -7.18 -14.54
CA LEU A 204 -17.19 -6.98 -13.97
C LEU A 204 -17.30 -6.27 -12.62
N SER A 205 -17.14 -7.03 -11.55
CA SER A 205 -16.95 -6.52 -10.19
C SER A 205 -16.03 -7.47 -9.42
N ILE A 206 -15.33 -6.97 -8.40
CA ILE A 206 -14.47 -7.80 -7.55
C ILE A 206 -15.26 -8.97 -6.95
N LYS A 207 -16.47 -8.71 -6.46
CA LYS A 207 -17.37 -9.73 -5.91
C LYS A 207 -17.74 -10.80 -6.93
N ASN A 208 -17.97 -10.43 -8.18
CA ASN A 208 -18.30 -11.39 -9.24
C ASN A 208 -17.06 -12.19 -9.66
N LEU A 209 -15.89 -11.57 -9.76
CA LEU A 209 -14.64 -12.28 -10.02
C LEU A 209 -14.33 -13.31 -8.93
N GLU A 210 -14.53 -12.95 -7.65
CA GLU A 210 -14.39 -13.88 -6.53
C GLU A 210 -15.43 -15.00 -6.58
N ARG A 211 -16.70 -14.66 -6.86
CA ARG A 211 -17.77 -15.65 -7.01
C ARG A 211 -17.42 -16.68 -8.09
N VAL A 212 -17.07 -16.21 -9.29
CA VAL A 212 -16.71 -17.09 -10.40
C VAL A 212 -15.48 -17.92 -10.05
N ARG A 213 -14.40 -17.33 -9.53
CA ARG A 213 -13.22 -18.07 -9.07
C ARG A 213 -13.60 -19.20 -8.09
N ASN A 214 -14.37 -18.88 -7.05
CA ASN A 214 -14.77 -19.85 -6.03
C ASN A 214 -15.65 -20.96 -6.62
N THR A 215 -16.53 -20.65 -7.58
CA THR A 215 -17.31 -21.66 -8.31
C THR A 215 -16.39 -22.59 -9.10
N LEU A 216 -15.40 -22.06 -9.81
CA LEU A 216 -14.45 -22.87 -10.60
C LEU A 216 -13.55 -23.74 -9.73
N GLU A 217 -13.13 -23.23 -8.58
CA GLU A 217 -12.40 -24.01 -7.57
C GLU A 217 -13.27 -25.14 -7.00
N SER A 218 -14.56 -24.87 -6.76
CA SER A 218 -15.50 -25.90 -6.26
C SER A 218 -15.73 -27.04 -7.25
N TRP A 219 -15.56 -26.79 -8.55
CA TRP A 219 -15.64 -27.80 -9.61
C TRP A 219 -14.32 -28.55 -9.83
N GLY A 220 -13.25 -28.19 -9.13
CA GLY A 220 -11.92 -28.78 -9.33
C GLY A 220 -11.25 -28.37 -10.65
N LEU A 221 -11.76 -27.31 -11.29
CA LEU A 221 -11.30 -26.80 -12.59
C LEU A 221 -10.36 -25.59 -12.46
N GLY A 222 -10.16 -25.10 -11.24
CA GLY A 222 -9.21 -24.03 -10.92
C GLY A 222 -7.76 -24.50 -10.91
N GLY A 223 -7.22 -24.90 -12.07
CA GLY A 223 -5.77 -25.12 -12.21
C GLY A 223 -4.97 -23.89 -11.75
N GLU A 224 -3.71 -24.10 -11.33
CA GLU A 224 -2.86 -23.02 -10.79
C GLU A 224 -2.77 -21.81 -11.72
N GLU A 225 -2.80 -22.02 -13.04
CA GLU A 225 -2.78 -20.96 -14.04
C GLU A 225 -4.01 -20.05 -13.96
N LEU A 226 -5.20 -20.64 -13.90
CA LEU A 226 -6.47 -19.92 -13.89
C LEU A 226 -6.72 -19.26 -12.53
N SER A 227 -6.48 -19.96 -11.43
CA SER A 227 -6.59 -19.39 -10.08
C SER A 227 -5.59 -18.23 -9.91
N GLY A 228 -4.36 -18.37 -10.43
CA GLY A 228 -3.37 -17.31 -10.49
C GLY A 228 -3.84 -16.08 -11.28
N CYS A 229 -4.46 -16.29 -12.44
CA CYS A 229 -5.01 -15.18 -13.24
C CYS A 229 -6.17 -14.47 -12.52
N PHE A 230 -7.10 -15.19 -11.89
CA PHE A 230 -8.14 -14.57 -11.08
C PHE A 230 -7.57 -13.80 -9.88
N GLY A 231 -6.56 -14.35 -9.21
CA GLY A 231 -5.87 -13.68 -8.11
C GLY A 231 -5.23 -12.36 -8.55
N GLU A 232 -4.50 -12.36 -9.66
CA GLU A 232 -3.90 -11.14 -10.21
C GLU A 232 -4.96 -10.14 -10.70
N ALA A 233 -6.02 -10.63 -11.37
CA ALA A 233 -7.14 -9.80 -11.81
C ALA A 233 -7.81 -9.08 -10.63
N ILE A 234 -8.16 -9.80 -9.56
CA ILE A 234 -8.78 -9.22 -8.36
C ILE A 234 -7.84 -8.22 -7.67
N SER A 235 -6.58 -8.61 -7.47
CA SER A 235 -5.58 -7.78 -6.81
C SER A 235 -5.31 -6.47 -7.55
N ARG A 236 -5.12 -6.52 -8.87
CA ARG A 236 -4.83 -5.34 -9.69
C ARG A 236 -6.07 -4.50 -9.95
N PHE A 237 -7.18 -5.13 -10.32
CA PHE A 237 -8.41 -4.41 -10.64
C PHE A 237 -8.97 -3.65 -9.43
N SER A 238 -8.80 -4.17 -8.20
CA SER A 238 -9.21 -3.45 -6.99
C SER A 238 -8.42 -2.15 -6.74
N ARG A 239 -7.25 -2.00 -7.34
CA ARG A 239 -6.39 -0.81 -7.27
C ARG A 239 -6.62 0.15 -8.44
N GLU A 240 -7.38 -0.27 -9.45
CA GLU A 240 -7.71 0.58 -10.59
C GLU A 240 -8.58 1.78 -10.16
N PRO A 241 -8.44 2.96 -10.77
CA PRO A 241 -9.32 4.10 -10.50
C PRO A 241 -10.79 3.75 -10.75
N THR A 242 -11.71 4.37 -10.01
CA THR A 242 -13.16 4.11 -10.12
C THR A 242 -13.69 4.28 -11.55
N CYS A 243 -13.18 5.28 -12.30
CA CYS A 243 -13.55 5.49 -13.70
C CYS A 243 -13.19 4.31 -14.62
N VAL A 244 -12.18 3.52 -14.27
CA VAL A 244 -11.84 2.26 -14.97
C VAL A 244 -12.77 1.17 -14.52
N GLN A 245 -12.97 1.02 -13.21
CA GLN A 245 -13.79 -0.05 -12.67
C GLN A 245 -15.24 0.02 -13.18
N GLU A 246 -15.77 1.21 -13.42
CA GLU A 246 -17.13 1.46 -13.91
C GLU A 246 -17.30 1.34 -15.44
N ASN A 247 -16.22 1.21 -16.21
CA ASN A 247 -16.27 1.22 -17.68
C ASN A 247 -15.22 0.29 -18.33
N ALA A 248 -14.89 -0.82 -17.67
CA ALA A 248 -13.86 -1.75 -18.12
C ALA A 248 -14.43 -3.05 -18.73
N ARG A 249 -13.70 -3.57 -19.70
CA ARG A 249 -13.83 -4.92 -20.24
C ARG A 249 -12.59 -5.70 -19.83
N LEU A 250 -12.74 -6.70 -18.97
CA LEU A 250 -11.67 -7.56 -18.48
C LEU A 250 -11.75 -8.92 -19.16
N LEU A 251 -10.69 -9.31 -19.85
CA LEU A 251 -10.51 -10.61 -20.48
C LEU A 251 -9.50 -11.43 -19.68
N ILE A 252 -9.89 -12.57 -19.13
CA ILE A 252 -8.97 -13.52 -18.51
C ILE A 252 -8.66 -14.60 -19.55
N ARG A 253 -7.38 -14.89 -19.80
CA ARG A 253 -6.91 -15.85 -20.80
C ARG A 253 -6.00 -16.91 -20.18
N TRP A 254 -6.31 -18.18 -20.40
CA TRP A 254 -5.52 -19.32 -19.92
C TRP A 254 -5.67 -20.49 -20.89
N GLY A 255 -4.60 -21.23 -21.18
CA GLY A 255 -4.68 -22.47 -21.97
C GLY A 255 -5.33 -22.40 -23.36
N GLY A 256 -5.46 -21.20 -23.96
CA GLY A 256 -6.17 -21.01 -25.24
C GLY A 256 -7.65 -20.65 -25.11
N GLU A 257 -8.19 -20.65 -23.89
CA GLU A 257 -9.55 -20.22 -23.56
C GLU A 257 -9.57 -18.78 -23.06
N GLU A 258 -10.74 -18.13 -23.14
CA GLU A 258 -10.96 -16.80 -22.58
C GLU A 258 -12.30 -16.67 -21.85
N LEU A 259 -12.30 -15.87 -20.78
CA LEU A 259 -13.47 -15.46 -20.00
C LEU A 259 -13.57 -13.95 -20.04
N GLU A 260 -14.75 -13.46 -20.37
CA GLU A 260 -15.03 -12.03 -20.48
C GLU A 260 -15.89 -11.53 -19.31
N PHE A 261 -15.47 -10.39 -18.75
CA PHE A 261 -16.23 -9.63 -17.78
C PHE A 261 -16.36 -8.17 -18.24
N VAL A 262 -17.55 -7.59 -18.12
CA VAL A 262 -17.82 -6.21 -18.59
C VAL A 262 -18.49 -5.36 -17.52
N SER A 263 -18.00 -4.14 -17.35
CA SER A 263 -18.59 -3.06 -16.54
C SER A 263 -18.85 -1.85 -17.42
N GLY A 264 -20.02 -1.22 -17.27
CA GLY A 264 -20.41 -0.07 -18.08
C GLY A 264 -20.43 -0.37 -19.57
N LYS A 265 -19.76 0.47 -20.38
CA LYS A 265 -19.64 0.30 -21.84
C LYS A 265 -18.41 -0.53 -22.24
N GLY A 266 -17.55 -0.89 -21.31
CA GLY A 266 -16.35 -1.69 -21.58
C GLY A 266 -15.29 -0.98 -22.44
N GLU A 267 -15.20 0.35 -22.40
CA GLU A 267 -14.25 1.12 -23.21
C GLU A 267 -12.78 0.93 -22.76
N CYS A 268 -12.56 0.55 -21.48
CA CYS A 268 -11.23 0.23 -20.96
C CYS A 268 -10.95 -1.26 -21.09
N GLU A 269 -10.20 -1.67 -22.11
CA GLU A 269 -9.88 -3.08 -22.34
C GLU A 269 -8.66 -3.51 -21.50
N ILE A 270 -8.88 -4.51 -20.64
CA ILE A 270 -7.88 -5.09 -19.75
C ILE A 270 -7.81 -6.59 -20.05
N THR A 271 -6.60 -7.13 -20.14
CA THR A 271 -6.35 -8.55 -20.34
C THR A 271 -5.48 -9.08 -19.21
N VAL A 272 -5.85 -10.24 -18.66
CA VAL A 272 -5.05 -10.99 -17.71
C VAL A 272 -4.74 -12.34 -18.34
N SER A 273 -3.47 -12.58 -18.63
CA SER A 273 -3.03 -13.81 -19.33
C SER A 273 -1.94 -14.52 -18.57
N TYR A 274 -1.97 -15.85 -18.55
CA TYR A 274 -0.88 -16.64 -18.00
C TYR A 274 0.25 -16.81 -19.03
N VAL A 275 1.42 -16.20 -18.79
CA VAL A 275 2.57 -16.21 -19.71
C VAL A 275 3.84 -16.48 -18.92
N ASP A 276 4.67 -17.41 -19.41
CA ASP A 276 5.95 -17.80 -18.77
C ASP A 276 5.81 -18.25 -17.30
N GLY A 277 4.75 -19.00 -16.99
CA GLY A 277 4.51 -19.51 -15.63
C GLY A 277 4.02 -18.45 -14.63
N LYS A 278 3.58 -17.27 -15.10
CA LYS A 278 3.05 -16.20 -14.23
C LYS A 278 1.84 -15.50 -14.86
N PRO A 279 0.84 -15.10 -14.06
CA PRO A 279 -0.24 -14.25 -14.54
C PRO A 279 0.30 -12.85 -14.84
N GLN A 280 -0.07 -12.29 -15.99
CA GLN A 280 0.29 -10.94 -16.43
C GLN A 280 -0.97 -10.11 -16.62
N TYR A 281 -1.05 -8.99 -15.92
CA TYR A 281 -2.13 -8.01 -16.05
C TYR A 281 -1.70 -6.88 -17.00
N ARG A 282 -2.41 -6.70 -18.11
CA ARG A 282 -2.11 -5.70 -19.13
C ARG A 282 -3.37 -4.96 -19.54
N ALA A 283 -3.32 -3.64 -19.50
CA ALA A 283 -4.35 -2.83 -20.14
C ALA A 283 -3.96 -2.54 -21.59
N VAL A 284 -4.86 -2.87 -22.52
CA VAL A 284 -4.59 -2.90 -23.95
C VAL A 284 -5.10 -1.63 -24.64
N LYS A 285 -6.26 -1.13 -24.23
CA LYS A 285 -6.83 0.15 -24.71
C LYS A 285 -7.21 1.00 -23.53
N ILE A 286 -6.49 2.11 -23.38
CA ILE A 286 -6.69 3.06 -22.29
C ILE A 286 -6.95 4.44 -22.89
N PRO A 287 -8.17 4.99 -22.74
CA PRO A 287 -8.42 6.38 -23.06
C PRO A 287 -7.49 7.31 -22.26
N VAL A 288 -7.05 8.42 -22.86
CA VAL A 288 -6.15 9.39 -22.20
C VAL A 288 -6.61 9.82 -20.80
N PRO A 289 -7.90 10.12 -20.55
CA PRO A 289 -8.36 10.50 -19.20
C PRO A 289 -8.13 9.39 -18.17
N VAL A 290 -8.25 8.13 -18.59
CA VAL A 290 -8.03 6.97 -17.73
C VAL A 290 -6.54 6.79 -17.45
N TYR A 291 -5.70 6.96 -18.47
CA TYR A 291 -4.26 6.89 -18.29
C TYR A 291 -3.76 7.98 -17.32
N VAL A 292 -4.28 9.21 -17.44
CA VAL A 292 -4.02 10.29 -16.49
C VAL A 292 -4.51 9.95 -15.08
N ALA A 293 -5.73 9.41 -14.95
CA ALA A 293 -6.25 8.98 -13.64
C ALA A 293 -5.35 7.93 -12.98
N ARG A 294 -4.84 6.96 -13.76
CA ARG A 294 -3.88 5.96 -13.26
C ARG A 294 -2.58 6.58 -12.78
N LEU A 295 -2.03 7.53 -13.52
CA LEU A 295 -0.84 8.29 -13.10
C LEU A 295 -1.10 9.09 -11.82
N CYS A 296 -2.31 9.63 -11.64
CA CYS A 296 -2.70 10.32 -10.40
C CYS A 296 -2.75 9.37 -9.19
N THR A 297 -3.27 8.16 -9.38
CA THR A 297 -3.39 7.15 -8.31
C THR A 297 -2.05 6.48 -7.99
N HIS A 298 -1.22 6.22 -9.00
CA HIS A 298 0.06 5.52 -8.88
C HIS A 298 1.18 6.40 -9.41
N ARG A 299 1.46 7.51 -8.70
CA ARG A 299 2.47 8.48 -9.13
C ARG A 299 3.85 7.82 -9.13
N PRO A 300 4.47 7.57 -10.29
CA PRO A 300 5.83 7.08 -10.31
C PRO A 300 6.77 8.18 -9.78
N PRO A 301 7.91 7.80 -9.17
CA PRO A 301 8.89 8.78 -8.71
C PRO A 301 9.39 9.60 -9.90
N LEU A 302 9.63 10.89 -9.67
CA LEU A 302 10.13 11.80 -10.70
C LEU A 302 11.54 11.37 -11.11
N SER A 303 11.71 11.03 -12.38
CA SER A 303 13.01 10.82 -13.01
C SER A 303 12.89 11.11 -14.51
N ALA A 304 14.01 11.41 -15.18
CA ALA A 304 14.03 11.59 -16.62
C ALA A 304 13.53 10.33 -17.36
N ASP A 305 13.83 9.14 -16.85
CA ASP A 305 13.36 7.88 -17.43
C ASP A 305 11.86 7.64 -17.21
N THR A 306 11.33 8.04 -16.04
CA THR A 306 9.89 8.03 -15.76
C THR A 306 9.15 8.91 -16.77
N LEU A 307 9.60 10.15 -16.96
CA LEU A 307 8.96 11.08 -17.90
C LEU A 307 9.05 10.57 -19.35
N ARG A 308 10.18 9.97 -19.75
CA ARG A 308 10.35 9.36 -21.08
C ARG A 308 9.42 8.15 -21.28
N ARG A 309 9.26 7.32 -20.25
CA ARG A 309 8.32 6.19 -20.28
C ARG A 309 6.89 6.67 -20.46
N VAL A 310 6.46 7.66 -19.67
CA VAL A 310 5.12 8.26 -19.79
C VAL A 310 4.89 8.85 -21.17
N LEU A 311 5.89 9.53 -21.76
CA LEU A 311 5.83 10.03 -23.14
C LEU A 311 5.63 8.93 -24.17
N SER A 312 6.33 7.81 -24.03
CA SER A 312 6.18 6.65 -24.91
C SER A 312 4.78 6.04 -24.79
N GLU A 313 4.26 5.92 -23.57
CA GLU A 313 2.94 5.36 -23.29
C GLU A 313 1.81 6.27 -23.81
N LEU A 314 1.91 7.59 -23.63
CA LEU A 314 0.99 8.56 -24.22
C LEU A 314 0.95 8.50 -25.75
N GLY A 315 2.05 8.12 -26.39
CA GLY A 315 2.10 7.90 -27.84
C GLY A 315 1.30 6.68 -28.31
N SER A 316 0.94 5.78 -27.40
CA SER A 316 0.13 4.58 -27.67
C SER A 316 -1.34 4.71 -27.23
N CYS A 317 -1.73 5.81 -26.59
CA CYS A 317 -3.10 6.07 -26.17
C CYS A 317 -3.96 6.56 -27.34
N ASP A 318 -5.22 6.11 -27.40
CA ASP A 318 -6.21 6.61 -28.36
C ASP A 318 -6.80 7.95 -27.89
N GLY A 319 -6.68 9.01 -28.70
CA GLY A 319 -7.26 10.33 -28.45
C GLY A 319 -6.34 11.52 -28.78
N ASP A 320 -6.89 12.74 -28.75
CA ASP A 320 -6.11 13.97 -28.94
C ASP A 320 -5.26 14.25 -27.68
N THR A 321 -4.00 13.84 -27.72
CA THR A 321 -3.00 14.04 -26.65
C THR A 321 -2.11 15.25 -26.89
N GLY A 322 -2.33 16.06 -27.93
CA GLY A 322 -1.35 17.04 -28.42
C GLY A 322 -0.79 17.96 -27.33
N ALA A 323 -1.67 18.59 -26.55
CA ALA A 323 -1.29 19.50 -25.47
C ALA A 323 -0.55 18.78 -24.32
N LEU A 324 -1.05 17.64 -23.87
CA LEU A 324 -0.45 16.87 -22.79
C LEU A 324 0.95 16.35 -23.18
N ARG A 325 1.07 15.82 -24.40
CA ARG A 325 2.33 15.32 -24.94
C ARG A 325 3.35 16.45 -25.11
N ALA A 326 2.92 17.62 -25.57
CA ALA A 326 3.79 18.80 -25.64
C ALA A 326 4.31 19.20 -24.26
N CYS A 327 3.44 19.24 -23.24
CA CYS A 327 3.84 19.51 -21.86
C CYS A 327 4.82 18.45 -21.32
N PHE A 328 4.57 17.16 -21.52
CA PHE A 328 5.50 16.11 -21.08
C PHE A 328 6.84 16.15 -21.81
N ASN A 329 6.85 16.44 -23.11
CA ASN A 329 8.08 16.59 -23.88
C ASN A 329 8.90 17.74 -23.31
N ARG A 330 8.27 18.88 -23.07
CA ARG A 330 8.92 20.06 -22.48
C ARG A 330 9.43 19.76 -21.07
N ALA A 331 8.64 19.06 -20.26
CA ALA A 331 9.01 18.64 -18.92
C ALA A 331 10.23 17.72 -18.94
N TRP A 332 10.25 16.72 -19.82
CA TRP A 332 11.38 15.81 -19.97
C TRP A 332 12.64 16.54 -20.45
N GLU A 333 12.53 17.41 -21.46
CA GLU A 333 13.66 18.20 -21.97
C GLU A 333 14.24 19.15 -20.93
N GLY A 334 13.38 19.89 -20.21
CA GLY A 334 13.80 20.81 -19.16
C GLY A 334 14.43 20.05 -17.99
N PHE A 335 13.70 19.07 -17.45
CA PHE A 335 14.13 18.30 -16.28
C PHE A 335 15.43 17.53 -16.53
N SER A 336 15.61 16.94 -17.72
CA SER A 336 16.84 16.20 -18.06
C SER A 336 18.08 17.09 -18.17
N ARG A 337 17.91 18.40 -18.33
CA ARG A 337 19.01 19.39 -18.38
C ARG A 337 19.35 19.96 -17.00
N GLU A 338 18.50 19.73 -16.00
CA GLU A 338 18.77 20.21 -14.65
C GLU A 338 19.95 19.48 -14.00
N PRO A 339 20.70 20.12 -13.08
CA PRO A 339 21.69 19.44 -12.27
C PRO A 339 21.10 18.28 -11.47
N ARG A 340 21.89 17.22 -11.21
CA ARG A 340 21.43 16.03 -10.46
C ARG A 340 20.82 16.39 -9.10
N CYS A 341 21.37 17.37 -8.39
CA CYS A 341 20.84 17.80 -7.10
C CYS A 341 19.40 18.35 -7.19
N VAL A 342 19.05 19.04 -8.27
CA VAL A 342 17.67 19.47 -8.54
C VAL A 342 16.82 18.26 -8.89
N GLN A 343 17.31 17.39 -9.79
CA GLN A 343 16.58 16.20 -10.21
C GLN A 343 16.25 15.25 -9.05
N GLU A 344 17.11 15.14 -8.04
CA GLU A 344 16.95 14.23 -6.89
C GLU A 344 16.01 14.77 -5.80
N ASN A 345 15.64 16.06 -5.83
CA ASN A 345 14.82 16.72 -4.80
C ASN A 345 13.78 17.69 -5.37
N ALA A 346 13.18 17.34 -6.51
CA ALA A 346 12.24 18.18 -7.23
C ALA A 346 10.79 17.72 -7.09
N ARG A 347 9.88 18.69 -7.15
CA ARG A 347 8.45 18.49 -7.35
C ARG A 347 8.09 19.12 -8.69
N LEU A 348 7.82 18.28 -9.69
CA LEU A 348 7.43 18.69 -11.03
C LEU A 348 5.89 18.71 -11.15
N LEU A 349 5.32 19.88 -11.45
CA LEU A 349 3.91 20.11 -11.73
C LEU A 349 3.72 20.27 -13.24
N ILE A 350 2.88 19.45 -13.86
CA ILE A 350 2.50 19.57 -15.27
C ILE A 350 1.04 19.98 -15.34
N ARG A 351 0.76 21.15 -15.90
CA ARG A 351 -0.59 21.72 -16.05
C ARG A 351 -0.98 21.82 -17.51
N TRP A 352 -2.15 21.28 -17.85
CA TRP A 352 -2.71 21.36 -19.20
C TRP A 352 -4.24 21.38 -19.13
N GLY A 353 -4.90 22.23 -19.91
CA GLY A 353 -6.37 22.18 -20.07
C GLY A 353 -7.22 22.27 -18.80
N GLY A 354 -6.68 22.77 -17.68
CA GLY A 354 -7.37 22.82 -16.37
C GLY A 354 -7.07 21.64 -15.43
N GLU A 355 -6.31 20.65 -15.89
CA GLU A 355 -5.83 19.51 -15.09
C GLU A 355 -4.39 19.72 -14.60
N GLU A 356 -4.00 19.02 -13.53
CA GLU A 356 -2.66 19.08 -12.94
C GLU A 356 -2.13 17.67 -12.58
N LEU A 357 -0.91 17.36 -13.01
CA LEU A 357 -0.14 16.19 -12.56
C LEU A 357 1.06 16.64 -11.75
N ALA A 358 1.36 15.92 -10.68
CA ALA A 358 2.53 16.18 -9.85
C ALA A 358 3.40 14.93 -9.73
N PHE A 359 4.69 15.07 -10.02
CA PHE A 359 5.73 14.08 -9.81
C PHE A 359 6.71 14.59 -8.76
N VAL A 360 7.22 13.69 -7.90
CA VAL A 360 8.14 14.08 -6.82
C VAL A 360 9.36 13.16 -6.81
N SER A 361 10.54 13.74 -6.64
CA SER A 361 11.80 13.09 -6.28
C SER A 361 12.28 13.62 -4.94
N GLY A 362 12.87 12.74 -4.12
CA GLY A 362 13.37 13.11 -2.78
C GLY A 362 12.29 13.73 -1.90
N GLN A 363 12.58 14.92 -1.33
CA GLN A 363 11.66 15.67 -0.48
C GLN A 363 10.82 16.70 -1.26
N GLY A 364 11.06 16.86 -2.58
CA GLY A 364 10.30 17.77 -3.44
C GLY A 364 10.44 19.26 -3.11
N GLN A 365 11.61 19.69 -2.63
CA GLN A 365 11.83 21.08 -2.20
C GLN A 365 12.05 22.06 -3.36
N CYS A 366 12.48 21.58 -4.52
CA CYS A 366 12.58 22.40 -5.73
C CYS A 366 11.31 22.25 -6.56
N GLU A 367 10.46 23.28 -6.63
CA GLU A 367 9.24 23.22 -7.44
C GLU A 367 9.55 23.58 -8.90
N ILE A 368 9.24 22.66 -9.80
CA ILE A 368 9.34 22.83 -11.24
C ILE A 368 7.92 22.81 -11.77
N SER A 369 7.56 23.75 -12.64
CA SER A 369 6.23 23.82 -13.24
C SER A 369 6.32 23.88 -14.75
N VAL A 370 5.51 23.06 -15.41
CA VAL A 370 5.32 23.06 -16.84
C VAL A 370 3.87 23.38 -17.13
N LEU A 371 3.65 24.53 -17.76
CA LEU A 371 2.33 25.09 -17.98
C LEU A 371 2.16 25.45 -19.45
N LEU A 372 1.01 25.08 -20.02
CA LEU A 372 0.65 25.46 -21.37
C LEU A 372 0.18 26.93 -21.36
N ALA A 373 1.01 27.85 -21.85
CA ALA A 373 0.68 29.27 -21.97
C ALA A 373 0.73 29.68 -23.43
N ASP A 374 -0.33 30.33 -23.92
CA ASP A 374 -0.49 30.73 -25.33
C ASP A 374 -0.38 29.57 -26.34
N GLY A 375 -0.76 28.35 -25.91
CA GLY A 375 -0.69 27.14 -26.73
C GLY A 375 0.67 26.44 -26.72
N GLU A 376 1.69 27.01 -26.07
CA GLU A 376 3.04 26.45 -25.98
C GLU A 376 3.39 26.07 -24.53
N PRO A 377 4.02 24.91 -24.30
CA PRO A 377 4.43 24.50 -22.97
C PRO A 377 5.66 25.30 -22.50
N GLN A 378 5.51 26.03 -21.39
CA GLN A 378 6.58 26.77 -20.74
C GLN A 378 7.09 26.00 -19.50
N TYR A 379 8.40 26.02 -19.29
CA TYR A 379 9.07 25.36 -18.16
C TYR A 379 9.63 26.41 -17.23
N HIS A 380 9.24 26.38 -15.95
CA HIS A 380 9.60 27.35 -14.93
C HIS A 380 10.07 26.65 -13.65
N ILE A 381 11.13 27.15 -13.02
CA ILE A 381 11.60 26.67 -11.71
C ILE A 381 11.33 27.76 -10.69
N THR A 382 10.68 27.39 -9.58
CA THR A 382 10.37 28.29 -8.48
C THR A 382 10.96 27.70 -7.21
N GLU A 383 12.02 28.32 -6.68
CA GLU A 383 12.59 27.89 -5.40
C GLU A 383 11.70 28.36 -4.24
N LEU A 384 11.31 27.42 -3.36
CA LEU A 384 10.64 27.72 -2.11
C LEU A 384 11.66 28.21 -1.07
N GLY A 385 12.13 29.45 -1.24
CA GLY A 385 12.88 30.19 -0.22
C GLY A 385 14.25 30.73 -0.66
N GLY A 386 14.25 31.97 -1.17
CA GLY A 386 15.43 32.85 -1.20
C GLY A 386 16.24 32.86 -2.50
N ASP A 387 16.27 34.03 -3.14
CA ASP A 387 17.11 34.52 -4.24
C ASP A 387 17.56 33.53 -5.34
N ARG A 388 16.96 33.77 -6.52
CA ARG A 388 17.25 33.22 -7.86
C ARG A 388 18.75 32.89 -8.05
N PRO A 389 19.11 31.64 -8.42
CA PRO A 389 20.42 31.39 -8.97
C PRO A 389 20.48 31.99 -10.38
N GLU A 390 21.36 32.97 -10.59
CA GLU A 390 21.99 33.07 -11.90
C GLU A 390 22.65 31.72 -12.18
N THR A 391 22.40 31.21 -13.38
CA THR A 391 22.91 29.95 -13.89
C THR A 391 24.35 29.72 -13.45
N TRP A 392 24.66 28.52 -12.93
CA TRP A 392 26.03 28.02 -12.84
C TRP A 392 26.56 27.72 -14.27
N SER A 393 26.58 28.76 -15.10
CA SER A 393 27.31 28.82 -16.35
C SER A 393 28.57 29.60 -16.06
N HIS A 394 29.70 28.93 -16.24
CA HIS A 394 31.07 29.46 -16.31
C HIS A 394 31.19 31.00 -16.28
N ALA A 395 31.97 31.51 -15.32
CA ALA A 395 32.54 32.87 -15.24
C ALA A 395 31.87 33.87 -14.28
N SER A 396 32.09 33.67 -12.98
CA SER A 396 32.70 34.72 -12.15
C SER A 396 33.31 34.05 -10.90
N PRO A 397 34.63 34.06 -10.71
CA PRO A 397 35.22 33.50 -9.50
C PRO A 397 34.81 34.35 -8.30
N GLU A 398 34.04 33.75 -7.37
CA GLU A 398 33.87 34.32 -6.03
C GLU A 398 35.27 34.39 -5.37
N PRO A 399 35.54 35.44 -4.55
CA PRO A 399 36.80 35.51 -3.81
C PRO A 399 36.95 34.27 -2.94
N LEU A 400 38.07 33.55 -3.08
CA LEU A 400 38.35 32.35 -2.28
C LEU A 400 38.81 32.78 -0.88
N SER A 401 37.88 32.80 0.07
CA SER A 401 38.14 32.91 1.51
C SER A 401 37.53 31.72 2.26
N VAL A 402 37.99 31.49 3.49
CA VAL A 402 37.40 30.45 4.37
C VAL A 402 35.90 30.68 4.58
N ALA A 403 35.48 31.94 4.76
CA ALA A 403 34.08 32.30 4.95
C ALA A 403 33.23 32.02 3.69
N ASP A 404 33.82 32.16 2.50
CA ASP A 404 33.13 31.86 1.24
C ASP A 404 33.02 30.34 1.03
N LEU A 405 34.06 29.56 1.36
CA LEU A 405 33.99 28.10 1.39
C LEU A 405 32.92 27.58 2.38
N GLU A 406 32.84 28.17 3.57
CA GLU A 406 31.79 27.85 4.55
C GLU A 406 30.41 28.21 4.04
N ARG A 407 30.24 29.39 3.42
CA ARG A 407 28.96 29.81 2.83
C ARG A 407 28.49 28.86 1.74
N VAL A 408 29.41 28.44 0.85
CA VAL A 408 29.11 27.48 -0.23
C VAL A 408 28.79 26.10 0.34
N ARG A 409 29.56 25.60 1.32
CA ARG A 409 29.27 24.34 2.03
C ARG A 409 27.89 24.37 2.66
N ASP A 410 27.55 25.44 3.38
CA ASP A 410 26.26 25.57 4.07
C ASP A 410 25.09 25.69 3.08
N ARG A 411 25.29 26.35 1.93
CA ARG A 411 24.30 26.43 0.85
C ARG A 411 24.05 25.05 0.22
N LEU A 412 25.11 24.29 -0.07
CA LEU A 412 25.00 22.91 -0.56
C LEU A 412 24.37 21.97 0.48
N GLY A 413 24.65 22.19 1.76
CA GLY A 413 24.04 21.46 2.88
C GLY A 413 22.53 21.69 2.95
N ARG A 414 22.06 22.94 2.78
CA ARG A 414 20.62 23.26 2.71
C ARG A 414 19.92 22.61 1.51
N TRP A 415 20.65 22.38 0.41
CA TRP A 415 20.12 21.73 -0.79
C TRP A 415 20.18 20.20 -0.75
N GLY A 416 20.74 19.59 0.31
CA GLY A 416 20.95 18.14 0.39
C GLY A 416 22.01 17.62 -0.59
N ALA A 417 22.72 18.50 -1.29
CA ALA A 417 23.76 18.15 -2.26
C ALA A 417 25.13 17.87 -1.61
N LEU A 418 25.26 18.14 -0.31
CA LEU A 418 26.48 17.93 0.47
C LEU A 418 26.60 16.46 0.91
N GLY A 419 26.91 15.57 -0.03
CA GLY A 419 27.21 14.17 0.27
C GLY A 419 28.40 14.01 1.22
N LYS A 420 28.54 12.84 1.86
CA LYS A 420 29.60 12.56 2.86
C LYS A 420 31.01 12.89 2.34
N GLU A 421 31.28 12.56 1.09
CA GLU A 421 32.58 12.77 0.43
C GLU A 421 32.87 14.25 0.21
N LEU A 422 31.91 14.97 -0.36
CA LEU A 422 32.02 16.40 -0.63
C LEU A 422 32.08 17.20 0.68
N SER A 423 31.28 16.83 1.67
CA SER A 423 31.32 17.38 3.03
C SER A 423 32.70 17.19 3.66
N GLY A 424 33.29 15.99 3.53
CA GLY A 424 34.66 15.71 3.96
C GLY A 424 35.69 16.58 3.24
N CYS A 425 35.57 16.73 1.92
CA CYS A 425 36.44 17.61 1.14
C CYS A 425 36.34 19.07 1.56
N PHE A 426 35.13 19.58 1.81
CA PHE A 426 34.95 20.94 2.34
C PHE A 426 35.54 21.09 3.75
N GLY A 427 35.33 20.11 4.63
CA GLY A 427 35.91 20.12 5.97
C GLY A 427 37.44 20.18 5.95
N GLU A 428 38.06 19.34 5.13
CA GLU A 428 39.52 19.31 4.97
C GLU A 428 40.03 20.57 4.28
N ALA A 429 39.37 21.02 3.22
CA ALA A 429 39.72 22.26 2.53
C ALA A 429 39.66 23.48 3.45
N ILE A 430 38.58 23.64 4.22
CA ILE A 430 38.42 24.75 5.16
C ILE A 430 39.50 24.68 6.25
N SER A 431 39.71 23.49 6.83
CA SER A 431 40.71 23.27 7.88
C SER A 431 42.12 23.62 7.40
N GLN A 432 42.55 23.08 6.26
CA GLN A 432 43.91 23.26 5.75
C GLN A 432 44.11 24.62 5.10
N PHE A 433 43.15 25.09 4.29
CA PHE A 433 43.26 26.39 3.63
C PHE A 433 43.33 27.53 4.64
N SER A 434 42.63 27.43 5.79
CA SER A 434 42.73 28.41 6.88
C SER A 434 44.13 28.54 7.51
N ARG A 435 44.96 27.50 7.36
CA ARG A 435 46.35 27.45 7.84
C ARG A 435 47.37 27.95 6.81
N GLU A 436 46.96 28.11 5.55
CA GLU A 436 47.88 28.64 4.53
C GLU A 436 48.16 30.13 4.79
N PRO A 437 49.39 30.62 4.51
CA PRO A 437 49.73 32.03 4.67
C PRO A 437 48.80 32.95 3.85
N PRO A 438 48.52 34.20 4.30
CA PRO A 438 47.63 35.11 3.57
C PRO A 438 48.04 35.40 2.12
N CYS A 439 49.34 35.40 1.84
CA CYS A 439 49.88 35.56 0.48
C CYS A 439 49.57 34.37 -0.45
N VAL A 440 49.41 33.17 0.10
CA VAL A 440 48.97 31.96 -0.63
C VAL A 440 47.45 32.01 -0.81
N GLN A 441 46.69 32.29 0.26
CA GLN A 441 45.23 32.39 0.21
C GLN A 441 44.74 33.44 -0.80
N GLY A 442 45.43 34.58 -0.90
CA GLY A 442 45.10 35.67 -1.83
C GLY A 442 45.39 35.41 -3.31
N ASN A 443 46.04 34.29 -3.66
CA ASN A 443 46.40 33.95 -5.04
C ASN A 443 46.29 32.44 -5.35
N ALA A 444 45.39 31.74 -4.65
CA ALA A 444 45.22 30.29 -4.77
C ALA A 444 44.11 29.89 -5.75
N ARG A 445 44.30 28.73 -6.38
CA ARG A 445 43.30 27.98 -7.15
C ARG A 445 43.00 26.69 -6.38
N LEU A 446 41.84 26.61 -5.73
CA LEU A 446 41.44 25.47 -4.93
C LEU A 446 40.45 24.58 -5.70
N ARG A 447 40.79 23.30 -5.90
CA ARG A 447 39.93 22.32 -6.55
C ARG A 447 39.51 21.22 -5.57
N LEU A 448 38.21 20.99 -5.40
CA LEU A 448 37.68 19.86 -4.63
C LEU A 448 37.29 18.75 -5.61
N CYS A 449 37.73 17.51 -5.38
CA CYS A 449 37.46 16.34 -6.22
C CYS A 449 36.85 15.21 -5.39
N TRP A 450 35.78 14.60 -5.88
CA TRP A 450 35.15 13.40 -5.31
C TRP A 450 34.61 12.51 -6.43
N ASP A 451 34.10 11.32 -6.12
CA ASP A 451 33.69 10.34 -7.15
C ASP A 451 32.55 10.85 -8.04
N GLY A 452 31.78 11.83 -7.55
CA GLY A 452 30.68 12.46 -8.27
C GLY A 452 31.03 13.73 -9.05
N GLY A 453 32.27 14.24 -9.00
CA GLY A 453 32.68 15.43 -9.76
C GLY A 453 33.80 16.26 -9.14
N SER A 454 33.94 17.50 -9.61
CA SER A 454 34.90 18.47 -9.07
C SER A 454 34.33 19.89 -8.99
N LEU A 455 34.71 20.65 -7.96
CA LEU A 455 34.45 22.07 -7.80
C LEU A 455 35.77 22.84 -7.82
N GLU A 456 35.75 24.07 -8.31
CA GLU A 456 36.94 24.90 -8.41
C GLU A 456 36.66 26.33 -7.95
N PHE A 457 37.58 26.87 -7.14
CA PHE A 457 37.54 28.20 -6.57
C PHE A 457 38.85 28.93 -6.91
N LEU A 458 38.78 30.23 -7.14
CA LEU A 458 39.92 31.04 -7.57
C LEU A 458 40.04 32.31 -6.71
N SER A 459 41.22 32.56 -6.18
CA SER A 459 41.65 33.81 -5.55
C SER A 459 42.72 34.47 -6.42
N GLY A 460 42.63 35.78 -6.63
CA GLY A 460 43.63 36.52 -7.39
C GLY A 460 43.84 35.98 -8.81
N GLU A 461 45.10 35.71 -9.18
CA GLU A 461 45.49 35.11 -10.45
C GLU A 461 45.50 33.57 -10.42
N GLY A 462 45.26 32.95 -9.26
CA GLY A 462 45.26 31.48 -9.10
C GLY A 462 46.62 30.83 -9.34
N GLN A 463 47.72 31.53 -9.00
CA GLN A 463 49.09 31.04 -9.19
C GLN A 463 49.43 29.79 -8.35
N TYR A 464 48.78 29.60 -7.20
CA TYR A 464 49.02 28.47 -6.31
C TYR A 464 47.92 27.42 -6.42
N GLU A 465 48.22 26.28 -7.04
CA GLU A 465 47.24 25.21 -7.22
C GLU A 465 47.15 24.32 -5.98
N ILE A 466 45.94 24.19 -5.46
CA ILE A 466 45.59 23.40 -4.28
C ILE A 466 44.47 22.46 -4.70
N SER A 467 44.59 21.18 -4.41
CA SER A 467 43.54 20.20 -4.66
C SER A 467 43.19 19.43 -3.40
N VAL A 468 41.90 19.17 -3.18
CA VAL A 468 41.41 18.30 -2.11
C VAL A 468 40.64 17.17 -2.76
N SER A 469 41.17 15.96 -2.69
CA SER A 469 40.54 14.79 -3.30
C SER A 469 40.08 13.80 -2.25
N TYR A 470 38.86 13.28 -2.37
CA TYR A 470 38.39 12.18 -1.55
C TYR A 470 38.96 10.87 -2.09
N GLN A 471 39.83 10.20 -1.31
CA GLN A 471 40.46 8.93 -1.70
C GLN A 471 40.42 7.95 -0.53
N GLU A 472 40.05 6.69 -0.80
CA GLU A 472 40.09 5.60 0.21
C GLU A 472 39.28 5.92 1.49
N GLY A 473 38.17 6.64 1.36
CA GLY A 473 37.31 7.01 2.48
C GLY A 473 37.75 8.23 3.27
N ASN A 474 38.83 8.93 2.86
CA ASN A 474 39.32 10.12 3.53
C ASN A 474 39.62 11.27 2.53
N PRO A 475 39.28 12.53 2.85
CA PRO A 475 39.73 13.68 2.07
C PRO A 475 41.24 13.89 2.25
N ARG A 476 41.96 14.10 1.15
CA ARG A 476 43.40 14.40 1.13
C ARG A 476 43.63 15.76 0.51
N TYR A 477 44.30 16.64 1.25
CA TYR A 477 44.72 17.95 0.78
C TYR A 477 46.09 17.87 0.13
N HIS A 478 46.19 18.33 -1.11
CA HIS A 478 47.39 18.34 -1.93
C HIS A 478 47.70 19.78 -2.34
N PHE A 479 48.90 20.23 -1.99
CA PHE A 479 49.43 21.51 -2.42
C PHE A 479 50.49 21.26 -3.50
N HIS A 480 50.35 21.84 -4.69
CA HIS A 480 51.32 21.64 -5.76
C HIS A 480 52.55 22.54 -5.53
N VAL A 481 53.58 21.99 -4.88
CA VAL A 481 54.78 22.71 -4.41
C VAL A 481 55.68 23.22 -5.55
N GLU A 482 55.58 22.66 -6.75
CA GLU A 482 56.43 22.97 -7.92
C GLU A 482 56.37 24.44 -8.39
N SER A 483 55.38 25.21 -7.93
CA SER A 483 55.21 26.64 -8.26
C SER A 483 55.68 27.60 -7.17
N LEU A 484 56.12 27.13 -6.00
CA LEU A 484 56.49 27.99 -4.88
C LEU A 484 57.95 28.49 -4.95
N PRO A 485 58.17 29.81 -4.75
CA PRO A 485 59.45 30.34 -4.33
C PRO A 485 59.89 29.79 -2.96
N VAL A 486 61.19 29.57 -2.78
CA VAL A 486 61.78 28.94 -1.57
C VAL A 486 61.42 29.69 -0.29
N ASP A 487 61.43 31.02 -0.32
CA ASP A 487 61.09 31.89 0.81
C ASP A 487 59.63 31.71 1.26
N LEU A 488 58.71 31.53 0.31
CA LEU A 488 57.31 31.22 0.58
C LEU A 488 57.12 29.80 1.14
N TYR A 489 57.88 28.83 0.63
CA TYR A 489 57.86 27.46 1.16
C TYR A 489 58.38 27.40 2.61
N VAL A 490 59.48 28.10 2.91
CA VAL A 490 60.01 28.23 4.28
C VAL A 490 59.01 28.94 5.19
N THR A 491 58.38 30.02 4.72
CA THR A 491 57.32 30.72 5.48
C THR A 491 56.14 29.80 5.79
N ARG A 492 55.77 28.92 4.85
CA ARG A 492 54.74 27.90 5.04
C ARG A 492 55.16 26.89 6.12
N LEU A 493 56.39 26.37 6.07
CA LEU A 493 56.91 25.47 7.11
C LEU A 493 56.93 26.11 8.50
N CYS A 494 57.24 27.40 8.62
CA CYS A 494 57.16 28.11 9.91
C CYS A 494 55.73 28.21 10.47
N PHE A 495 54.72 28.19 9.59
CA PHE A 495 53.31 28.31 9.97
C PHE A 495 52.69 26.95 10.33
N TYR A 496 53.18 25.87 9.72
CA TYR A 496 52.75 24.50 9.98
C TYR A 496 53.58 23.88 11.12
N LYS A 497 52.95 23.67 12.28
CA LYS A 497 53.51 22.88 13.39
C LYS A 497 53.41 21.38 13.12
N ASP A 498 54.02 20.94 12.02
CA ASP A 498 54.02 19.52 11.67
C ASP A 498 54.83 18.72 12.71
N PRO A 499 54.35 17.53 13.11
CA PRO A 499 55.05 16.70 14.06
C PRO A 499 56.40 16.26 13.47
N LEU A 500 57.44 16.32 14.30
CA LEU A 500 58.78 15.87 13.94
C LEU A 500 58.79 14.34 13.81
N THR A 501 58.90 13.84 12.59
CA THR A 501 59.10 12.41 12.29
C THR A 501 60.16 12.28 11.19
N ALA A 502 60.80 11.11 11.09
CA ALA A 502 61.74 10.86 9.99
C ALA A 502 61.04 10.99 8.63
N ASP A 503 59.77 10.59 8.54
CA ASP A 503 58.98 10.71 7.31
C ASP A 503 58.64 12.17 6.98
N SER A 504 58.34 13.02 7.97
CA SER A 504 58.07 14.44 7.71
C SER A 504 59.34 15.17 7.25
N LEU A 505 60.50 14.89 7.84
CA LEU A 505 61.78 15.44 7.39
C LEU A 505 62.18 14.99 5.98
N LEU A 506 62.01 13.71 5.66
CA LEU A 506 62.28 13.19 4.31
C LEU A 506 61.34 13.82 3.28
N ARG A 507 60.06 14.01 3.64
CA ARG A 507 59.08 14.69 2.81
C ARG A 507 59.50 16.14 2.56
N PHE A 508 59.89 16.90 3.59
CA PHE A 508 60.37 18.28 3.42
C PHE A 508 61.64 18.37 2.57
N HIS A 509 62.60 17.47 2.76
CA HIS A 509 63.78 17.35 1.90
C HIS A 509 63.39 17.13 0.43
N THR A 510 62.43 16.25 0.18
CA THR A 510 61.98 15.91 -1.18
C THR A 510 61.22 17.07 -1.82
N GLU A 511 60.34 17.73 -1.08
CA GLU A 511 59.58 18.90 -1.53
C GLU A 511 60.48 20.10 -1.84
N LEU A 512 61.54 20.35 -1.06
CA LEU A 512 62.55 21.37 -1.35
C LEU A 512 63.32 21.13 -2.66
N GLY A 513 63.42 19.87 -3.08
CA GLY A 513 63.99 19.52 -4.39
C GLY A 513 63.10 19.91 -5.58
N LEU A 514 61.81 20.21 -5.33
CA LEU A 514 60.83 20.60 -6.33
C LEU A 514 60.58 22.12 -6.37
N CYS A 515 61.01 22.86 -5.34
CA CYS A 515 60.87 24.32 -5.27
C CYS A 515 61.74 25.06 -6.30
N ARG A 516 61.29 26.24 -6.75
CA ARG A 516 62.10 27.11 -7.64
C ARG A 516 63.02 28.02 -6.83
N GLY A 517 64.33 27.83 -6.94
CA GLY A 517 65.37 28.68 -6.34
C GLY A 517 66.62 27.90 -5.96
N ASP A 518 67.58 28.56 -5.33
CA ASP A 518 68.74 27.89 -4.74
C ASP A 518 68.33 27.29 -3.38
N THR A 519 68.01 26.00 -3.37
CA THR A 519 67.62 25.24 -2.17
C THR A 519 68.72 24.34 -1.63
N ALA A 520 69.92 24.37 -2.22
CA ALA A 520 70.96 23.39 -1.92
C ALA A 520 71.30 23.34 -0.43
N GLU A 521 71.60 24.50 0.18
CA GLU A 521 71.96 24.59 1.61
C GLU A 521 70.85 24.08 2.53
N LEU A 522 69.59 24.49 2.29
CA LEU A 522 68.47 24.08 3.13
C LEU A 522 68.14 22.60 2.94
N ARG A 523 68.25 22.09 1.71
CA ARG A 523 68.05 20.67 1.40
C ARG A 523 69.10 19.82 2.09
N ASP A 524 70.36 20.23 2.08
CA ASP A 524 71.43 19.53 2.78
C ASP A 524 71.20 19.54 4.29
N CYS A 525 70.72 20.66 4.87
CA CYS A 525 70.27 20.70 6.27
C CYS A 525 69.15 19.69 6.58
N PHE A 526 68.11 19.61 5.74
CA PHE A 526 67.01 18.65 5.95
C PHE A 526 67.45 17.19 5.74
N HIS A 527 68.36 16.92 4.80
CA HIS A 527 68.94 15.59 4.60
C HIS A 527 69.73 15.16 5.84
N THR A 528 70.61 16.02 6.34
CA THR A 528 71.39 15.78 7.55
C THR A 528 70.51 15.62 8.78
N ALA A 529 69.46 16.44 8.92
CA ALA A 529 68.46 16.30 9.96
C ALA A 529 67.74 14.95 9.89
N TRP A 530 67.35 14.52 8.69
CA TRP A 530 66.67 13.25 8.47
C TRP A 530 67.56 12.04 8.76
N GLU A 531 68.78 12.01 8.22
CA GLU A 531 69.73 10.89 8.46
C GLU A 531 70.10 10.78 9.93
N GLY A 532 70.42 11.91 10.57
CA GLY A 532 70.71 11.97 12.00
C GLY A 532 69.50 11.50 12.82
N PHE A 533 68.33 12.09 12.59
CA PHE A 533 67.12 11.79 13.37
C PHE A 533 66.65 10.34 13.20
N ARG A 534 66.73 9.76 12.00
CA ARG A 534 66.36 8.37 11.73
C ARG A 534 67.31 7.37 12.43
N GLY A 535 68.57 7.75 12.61
CA GLY A 535 69.57 6.95 13.33
C GLY A 535 69.37 6.90 14.84
N GLU A 536 68.60 7.83 15.40
CA GLU A 536 68.38 7.92 16.84
C GLU A 536 67.48 6.80 17.39
N PRO A 537 67.66 6.40 18.67
CA PRO A 537 66.73 5.49 19.33
C PRO A 537 65.29 6.04 19.33
N ARG A 538 64.29 5.16 19.24
CA ARG A 538 62.86 5.56 19.22
C ARG A 538 62.48 6.50 20.38
N CYS A 539 63.04 6.31 21.56
CA CYS A 539 62.76 7.17 22.71
C CYS A 539 63.22 8.62 22.53
N VAL A 540 64.27 8.87 21.74
CA VAL A 540 64.72 10.22 21.37
C VAL A 540 63.81 10.77 20.27
N GLN A 541 63.48 9.96 19.26
CA GLN A 541 62.58 10.38 18.17
C GLN A 541 61.18 10.79 18.66
N GLU A 542 60.66 10.12 19.69
CA GLU A 542 59.33 10.38 20.26
C GLU A 542 59.27 11.60 21.20
N ASN A 543 60.41 12.23 21.54
CA ASN A 543 60.46 13.35 22.49
C ASN A 543 61.50 14.44 22.11
N ALA A 544 61.74 14.62 20.82
CA ALA A 544 62.75 15.55 20.31
C ALA A 544 62.20 16.93 19.95
N ARG A 545 63.02 17.94 20.13
CA ARG A 545 62.85 19.30 19.59
C ARG A 545 63.98 19.54 18.60
N LEU A 546 63.68 19.55 17.31
CA LEU A 546 64.65 19.77 16.24
C LEU A 546 64.64 21.23 15.80
N LEU A 547 65.81 21.86 15.84
CA LEU A 547 66.04 23.21 15.33
C LEU A 547 66.94 23.14 14.09
N ILE A 548 66.45 23.59 12.94
CA ILE A 548 67.25 23.71 11.72
C ILE A 548 67.52 25.21 11.50
N GLN A 549 68.79 25.61 11.57
CA GLN A 549 69.18 27.01 11.41
C GLN A 549 69.83 27.21 10.03
N GLY A 550 69.13 27.90 9.13
CA GLY A 550 69.59 28.19 7.77
C GLY A 550 69.62 29.69 7.44
N ALA A 551 70.13 30.05 6.26
CA ALA A 551 70.19 31.45 5.79
C ALA A 551 68.80 32.12 5.67
N GLY A 552 67.72 31.34 5.63
CA GLY A 552 66.32 31.80 5.55
C GLY A 552 65.57 31.91 6.89
N GLY A 553 66.21 31.61 8.03
CA GLY A 553 65.58 31.62 9.35
C GLY A 553 65.75 30.31 10.13
N GLU A 554 65.20 30.28 11.34
CA GLU A 554 65.19 29.11 12.23
C GLU A 554 63.87 28.35 12.05
N LEU A 555 63.95 27.06 11.71
CA LEU A 555 62.82 26.16 11.62
C LEU A 555 62.80 25.25 12.84
N GLU A 556 61.67 25.22 13.54
CA GLU A 556 61.47 24.42 14.75
C GLU A 556 60.44 23.33 14.50
N PHE A 557 60.83 22.08 14.78
CA PHE A 557 59.95 20.91 14.74
C PHE A 557 59.96 20.22 16.11
N VAL A 558 58.80 19.76 16.58
CA VAL A 558 58.68 19.12 17.90
C VAL A 558 57.97 17.77 17.80
N SER A 559 58.50 16.78 18.50
CA SER A 559 57.92 15.47 18.78
C SER A 559 57.77 15.30 20.29
N GLY A 560 56.63 14.79 20.74
CA GLY A 560 56.34 14.62 22.18
C GLY A 560 56.40 15.93 22.97
N GLN A 561 57.16 15.93 24.07
CA GLN A 561 57.38 17.10 24.93
C GLN A 561 58.62 17.92 24.54
N GLY A 562 59.39 17.49 23.53
CA GLY A 562 60.57 18.20 23.05
C GLY A 562 61.73 18.28 24.04
N GLN A 563 61.92 17.27 24.88
CA GLN A 563 62.96 17.27 25.92
C GLN A 563 64.37 16.90 25.42
N CYS A 564 64.47 16.29 24.24
CA CYS A 564 65.75 16.04 23.58
C CYS A 564 65.96 17.13 22.53
N GLU A 565 66.81 18.12 22.81
CA GLU A 565 67.10 19.16 21.83
C GLU A 565 68.11 18.64 20.80
N ILE A 566 67.70 18.72 19.53
CA ILE A 566 68.48 18.34 18.37
C ILE A 566 68.64 19.60 17.53
N SER A 567 69.85 19.91 17.11
CA SER A 567 70.09 21.07 16.24
C SER A 567 70.86 20.66 15.00
N VAL A 568 70.45 21.21 13.85
CA VAL A 568 71.21 21.16 12.60
C VAL A 568 71.66 22.57 12.27
N LEU A 569 72.95 22.79 12.39
CA LEU A 569 73.60 24.08 12.22
C LEU A 569 74.55 24.04 11.02
N LEU A 570 74.50 25.05 10.16
CA LEU A 570 75.52 25.25 9.12
C LEU A 570 76.79 25.81 9.76
N ALA A 571 77.82 24.97 9.91
CA ALA A 571 79.14 25.38 10.35
C ALA A 571 80.13 25.18 9.20
N ASP A 572 80.81 26.26 8.78
CA ASP A 572 81.75 26.27 7.65
C ASP A 572 81.15 25.82 6.29
N GLY A 573 79.85 26.00 6.11
CA GLY A 573 79.13 25.62 4.87
C GLY A 573 78.65 24.17 4.82
N GLU A 574 78.86 23.40 5.89
CA GLU A 574 78.37 22.01 6.01
C GLU A 574 77.36 21.90 7.17
N PRO A 575 76.22 21.22 6.98
CA PRO A 575 75.25 20.99 8.05
C PRO A 575 75.78 19.99 9.07
N GLN A 576 75.79 20.37 10.36
CA GLN A 576 76.20 19.52 11.47
C GLN A 576 75.03 19.18 12.39
N TYR A 577 74.86 17.89 12.68
CA TYR A 577 73.82 17.36 13.56
C TYR A 577 74.34 17.21 15.00
N HIS A 578 73.71 17.91 15.95
CA HIS A 578 74.09 17.91 17.36
C HIS A 578 72.91 17.51 18.25
N ILE A 579 73.15 16.63 19.23
CA ILE A 579 72.17 16.25 20.25
C ILE A 579 72.67 16.72 21.61
N THR A 580 71.80 17.39 22.36
CA THR A 580 72.06 17.77 23.75
C THR A 580 71.07 17.05 24.67
N GLU A 581 71.53 16.05 25.42
CA GLU A 581 70.71 15.32 26.39
C GLU A 581 70.45 16.14 27.66
N LEU A 582 69.18 16.35 27.99
CA LEU A 582 68.75 16.91 29.27
C LEU A 582 68.52 15.80 30.31
N GLY A 583 69.59 15.13 30.75
CA GLY A 583 69.76 14.45 32.05
C GLY A 583 68.95 13.17 32.38
N GLY A 584 69.66 12.04 32.60
CA GLY A 584 69.21 10.93 33.47
C GLY A 584 69.75 9.51 33.17
N ASP A 585 70.37 8.86 34.16
CA ASP A 585 71.01 7.52 34.10
C ASP A 585 70.07 6.32 33.85
N ARG A 586 70.60 5.26 33.22
CA ARG A 586 69.95 4.00 32.80
C ARG A 586 70.00 2.91 33.91
N PRO A 587 68.90 2.22 34.28
CA PRO A 587 68.96 1.13 35.28
C PRO A 587 68.91 -0.30 34.69
N GLU A 588 69.75 -1.17 35.26
CA GLU A 588 69.81 -2.62 35.04
C GLU A 588 68.92 -3.43 36.04
N THR A 589 68.26 -4.47 35.52
CA THR A 589 67.71 -5.68 36.19
C THR A 589 66.68 -5.55 37.32
N TRP A 590 65.51 -6.18 37.09
CA TRP A 590 64.32 -6.16 37.95
C TRP A 590 64.20 -7.46 38.76
N SER A 591 64.59 -7.45 40.03
CA SER A 591 64.16 -8.48 40.99
C SER A 591 64.38 -8.07 42.45
N HIS A 592 63.48 -7.29 43.09
CA HIS A 592 63.42 -7.22 44.57
C HIS A 592 62.00 -6.92 45.12
N ALA A 593 61.37 -7.98 45.62
CA ALA A 593 60.58 -8.19 46.86
C ALA A 593 59.88 -7.07 47.69
N SER A 594 59.67 -5.82 47.23
CA SER A 594 58.77 -4.88 47.94
C SER A 594 57.64 -4.36 47.04
N PRO A 595 56.38 -4.30 47.53
CA PRO A 595 55.29 -3.70 46.78
C PRO A 595 55.62 -2.24 46.46
N GLU A 596 55.41 -1.82 45.21
CA GLU A 596 55.56 -0.43 44.84
C GLU A 596 54.36 0.39 45.36
N PRO A 597 54.54 1.69 45.66
CA PRO A 597 53.42 2.55 46.04
C PRO A 597 52.36 2.57 44.93
N LEU A 598 51.09 2.39 45.30
CA LEU A 598 49.97 2.37 44.37
C LEU A 598 49.32 3.76 44.28
N SER A 599 49.61 4.49 43.21
CA SER A 599 48.80 5.61 42.74
C SER A 599 48.73 5.58 41.22
N VAL A 600 47.78 6.29 40.61
CA VAL A 600 47.72 6.43 39.14
C VAL A 600 49.03 6.98 38.60
N THR A 601 49.61 7.95 39.31
CA THR A 601 50.91 8.55 38.99
C THR A 601 52.04 7.55 39.12
N ASP A 602 52.01 6.66 40.11
CA ASP A 602 53.07 5.66 40.30
C ASP A 602 52.94 4.51 39.29
N LEU A 603 51.72 4.06 38.97
CA LEU A 603 51.46 3.13 37.86
C LEU A 603 51.91 3.72 36.52
N ALA A 604 51.61 5.00 36.26
CA ALA A 604 52.04 5.71 35.05
C ALA A 604 53.56 5.90 35.02
N LYS A 605 54.20 6.22 36.15
CA LYS A 605 55.68 6.29 36.24
C LYS A 605 56.31 4.94 35.96
N VAL A 606 55.74 3.85 36.46
CA VAL A 606 56.25 2.49 36.27
C VAL A 606 56.01 2.04 34.83
N TRP A 607 54.87 2.37 34.25
CA TRP A 607 54.54 2.17 32.83
C TRP A 607 55.48 2.97 31.92
N ASP A 608 55.66 4.28 32.16
CA ASP A 608 56.60 5.14 31.43
C ASP A 608 58.05 4.68 31.60
N ARG A 609 58.42 4.21 32.78
CA ARG A 609 59.77 3.70 33.07
C ARG A 609 60.02 2.40 32.31
N LEU A 610 59.04 1.49 32.28
CA LEU A 610 59.08 0.28 31.45
C LEU A 610 59.06 0.59 29.95
N GLY A 611 58.34 1.65 29.55
CA GLY A 611 58.14 2.05 28.16
C GLY A 611 59.40 2.68 27.60
N ARG A 612 60.00 3.60 28.36
CA ARG A 612 61.33 4.16 28.09
C ARG A 612 62.43 3.10 28.00
N TRP A 613 62.21 1.91 28.55
CA TRP A 613 63.18 0.80 28.52
C TRP A 613 62.84 -0.31 27.51
N GLY A 614 61.73 -0.23 26.78
CA GLY A 614 61.34 -1.24 25.79
C GLY A 614 60.96 -2.61 26.40
N ALA A 615 60.66 -2.66 27.70
CA ALA A 615 60.29 -3.90 28.41
C ALA A 615 58.77 -4.16 28.45
N LEU A 616 57.99 -3.31 27.80
CA LEU A 616 56.54 -3.40 27.67
C LEU A 616 56.15 -4.22 26.43
N GLY A 617 55.94 -5.52 26.62
CA GLY A 617 55.24 -6.34 25.63
C GLY A 617 53.76 -5.95 25.53
N GLU A 618 53.10 -6.29 24.41
CA GLU A 618 51.70 -5.90 24.14
C GLU A 618 50.73 -6.33 25.25
N GLU A 619 50.87 -7.55 25.78
CA GLU A 619 50.02 -8.06 26.87
C GLU A 619 50.19 -7.23 28.16
N LEU A 620 51.44 -6.95 28.54
CA LEU A 620 51.73 -6.19 29.76
C LEU A 620 51.33 -4.72 29.59
N SER A 621 51.45 -4.17 28.38
CA SER A 621 51.00 -2.82 28.04
C SER A 621 49.49 -2.71 28.09
N GLY A 622 48.79 -3.73 27.60
CA GLY A 622 47.34 -3.86 27.75
C GLY A 622 46.94 -3.90 29.23
N CYS A 623 47.62 -4.71 30.05
CA CYS A 623 47.34 -4.79 31.48
C CYS A 623 47.62 -3.48 32.24
N PHE A 624 48.70 -2.76 31.94
CA PHE A 624 48.96 -1.46 32.57
C PHE A 624 47.99 -0.39 32.09
N GLY A 625 47.67 -0.35 30.79
CA GLY A 625 46.67 0.56 30.24
C GLY A 625 45.31 0.36 30.89
N GLU A 626 44.88 -0.90 31.03
CA GLU A 626 43.64 -1.25 31.73
C GLU A 626 43.72 -0.92 33.22
N ALA A 627 44.83 -1.25 33.90
CA ALA A 627 45.03 -0.92 35.31
C ALA A 627 44.94 0.59 35.57
N ILE A 628 45.62 1.42 34.77
CA ILE A 628 45.62 2.88 34.90
C ILE A 628 44.24 3.45 34.58
N SER A 629 43.63 2.99 33.48
CA SER A 629 42.31 3.44 33.02
C SER A 629 41.22 3.12 34.05
N GLN A 630 41.22 1.91 34.59
CA GLN A 630 40.19 1.45 35.53
C GLN A 630 40.45 1.99 36.95
N PHE A 631 41.70 1.98 37.42
CA PHE A 631 42.05 2.45 38.75
C PHE A 631 41.88 3.96 38.92
N SER A 632 42.16 4.75 37.88
CA SER A 632 41.90 6.21 37.91
C SER A 632 40.42 6.56 38.05
N ARG A 633 39.52 5.62 37.71
CA ARG A 633 38.07 5.73 37.89
C ARG A 633 37.57 5.18 39.23
N GLU A 634 38.43 4.54 40.02
CA GLU A 634 38.07 4.11 41.37
C GLU A 634 38.02 5.31 42.33
N PRO A 635 37.11 5.32 43.32
CA PRO A 635 36.98 6.42 44.25
C PRO A 635 38.22 6.56 45.17
N PRO A 636 38.52 7.76 45.72
CA PRO A 636 39.71 8.00 46.53
C PRO A 636 39.88 7.06 47.74
N CYS A 637 38.77 6.60 48.33
CA CYS A 637 38.80 5.65 49.45
C CYS A 637 39.26 4.23 49.03
N VAL A 638 38.97 3.82 47.79
CA VAL A 638 39.46 2.57 47.19
C VAL A 638 40.92 2.76 46.78
N GLN A 639 41.24 3.85 46.08
CA GLN A 639 42.61 4.15 45.66
C GLN A 639 43.57 4.23 46.85
N GLY A 640 43.14 4.87 47.94
CA GLY A 640 43.93 5.05 49.16
C GLY A 640 44.16 3.78 49.97
N ASN A 641 43.45 2.67 49.72
CA ASN A 641 43.50 1.44 50.53
C ASN A 641 43.46 0.15 49.67
N ALA A 642 44.04 0.19 48.47
CA ALA A 642 44.05 -0.92 47.53
C ALA A 642 45.38 -1.69 47.53
N ARG A 643 45.30 -3.00 47.31
CA ARG A 643 46.41 -3.87 46.92
C ARG A 643 46.14 -4.35 45.50
N MET A 644 46.94 -3.90 44.54
CA MET A 644 46.77 -4.24 43.13
C MET A 644 47.83 -5.25 42.68
N GLY A 645 47.39 -6.39 42.14
CA GLY A 645 48.25 -7.36 41.47
C GLY A 645 48.06 -7.32 39.96
N ILE A 646 49.10 -6.97 39.20
CA ILE A 646 49.11 -7.09 37.73
C ILE A 646 49.84 -8.39 37.37
N GLN A 647 49.14 -9.33 36.75
CA GLN A 647 49.68 -10.64 36.37
C GLN A 647 49.68 -10.80 34.85
N CYS A 648 50.87 -11.00 34.28
CA CYS A 648 51.09 -11.21 32.86
C CYS A 648 52.09 -12.35 32.66
N GLY A 649 51.68 -13.43 32.00
CA GLY A 649 52.50 -14.64 31.86
C GLY A 649 52.94 -15.23 33.22
N ARG A 650 54.26 -15.39 33.43
CA ARG A 650 54.85 -15.86 34.69
C ARG A 650 55.20 -14.73 35.67
N GLY A 651 55.05 -13.47 35.27
CA GLY A 651 55.35 -12.30 36.10
C GLY A 651 54.14 -11.81 36.88
N ARG A 652 54.35 -11.40 38.14
CA ARG A 652 53.36 -10.71 38.97
C ARG A 652 54.01 -9.45 39.54
N LEU A 653 53.37 -8.31 39.30
CA LEU A 653 53.70 -7.04 39.94
C LEU A 653 52.66 -6.77 41.02
N GLU A 654 53.12 -6.32 42.18
CA GLU A 654 52.25 -5.97 43.29
C GLU A 654 52.47 -4.51 43.67
N PHE A 655 51.37 -3.77 43.78
CA PHE A 655 51.31 -2.40 44.19
C PHE A 655 50.43 -2.29 45.44
N LEU A 656 50.79 -1.40 46.36
CA LEU A 656 50.06 -1.23 47.61
C LEU A 656 49.83 0.25 47.92
N SER A 657 48.59 0.60 48.29
CA SER A 657 48.23 1.86 48.91
C SER A 657 47.51 1.58 50.24
N GLY A 658 47.86 2.34 51.27
CA GLY A 658 47.27 2.21 52.60
C GLY A 658 47.48 0.82 53.22
N GLU A 659 46.42 0.26 53.80
CA GLU A 659 46.43 -1.06 54.44
C GLU A 659 46.16 -2.23 53.47
N GLY A 660 45.80 -1.93 52.22
CA GLY A 660 45.53 -2.93 51.19
C GLY A 660 44.27 -3.78 51.41
N GLN A 661 43.25 -3.22 52.05
CA GLN A 661 41.99 -3.93 52.35
C GLN A 661 41.14 -4.22 51.10
N CYS A 662 41.35 -3.47 50.00
CA CYS A 662 40.72 -3.72 48.71
C CYS A 662 41.68 -4.49 47.80
N GLU A 663 41.36 -5.75 47.46
CA GLU A 663 42.19 -6.53 46.53
C GLU A 663 41.75 -6.29 45.09
N ILE A 664 42.68 -5.78 44.28
CA ILE A 664 42.47 -5.51 42.86
C ILE A 664 43.39 -6.45 42.08
N SER A 665 42.87 -7.16 41.10
CA SER A 665 43.67 -8.01 40.23
C SER A 665 43.45 -7.66 38.77
N VAL A 666 44.55 -7.48 38.05
CA VAL A 666 44.53 -7.26 36.60
C VAL A 666 45.25 -8.43 35.96
N ARG A 667 44.52 -9.22 35.17
CA ARG A 667 45.05 -10.46 34.56
C ARG A 667 44.78 -10.45 33.08
N CYS A 668 45.73 -10.91 32.27
CA CYS A 668 45.47 -11.16 30.86
C CYS A 668 44.84 -12.56 30.70
N ARG A 669 43.60 -12.64 30.20
CA ARG A 669 42.94 -13.88 29.76
C ARG A 669 42.55 -13.73 28.30
N ASP A 670 42.89 -14.72 27.47
CA ASP A 670 42.57 -14.73 26.04
C ASP A 670 42.96 -13.42 25.32
N GLU A 671 44.19 -12.94 25.57
CA GLU A 671 44.75 -11.69 25.01
C GLU A 671 44.01 -10.40 25.43
N ARG A 672 43.11 -10.47 26.44
CA ARG A 672 42.39 -9.31 26.96
C ARG A 672 42.68 -9.09 28.45
N PRO A 673 43.01 -7.86 28.87
CA PRO A 673 43.18 -7.54 30.27
C PRO A 673 41.81 -7.51 30.97
N GLU A 674 41.66 -8.30 32.03
CA GLU A 674 40.51 -8.33 32.92
C GLU A 674 40.86 -7.62 34.24
N TYR A 675 40.07 -6.62 34.63
CA TYR A 675 40.19 -5.88 35.88
C TYR A 675 39.12 -6.35 36.86
N GLU A 676 39.53 -7.00 37.95
CA GLU A 676 38.64 -7.55 38.97
C GLU A 676 38.95 -6.93 40.34
N VAL A 677 37.91 -6.55 41.09
CA VAL A 677 38.04 -6.05 42.47
C VAL A 677 37.28 -6.99 43.39
N VAL A 678 37.97 -7.50 44.39
CA VAL A 678 37.47 -8.53 45.31
C VAL A 678 37.57 -8.01 46.75
N GLY A 679 36.58 -8.34 47.58
CA GLY A 679 36.66 -8.12 49.03
C GLY A 679 36.47 -6.67 49.50
N LEU A 680 35.58 -5.89 48.88
CA LEU A 680 35.31 -4.50 49.29
C LEU A 680 34.51 -4.43 50.61
N PRO A 681 34.96 -3.63 51.60
CA PRO A 681 34.09 -3.13 52.67
C PRO A 681 32.90 -2.35 52.11
N VAL A 682 31.74 -2.36 52.79
CA VAL A 682 30.48 -1.76 52.29
C VAL A 682 30.63 -0.30 51.89
N HIS A 683 31.26 0.52 52.73
CA HIS A 683 31.45 1.93 52.44
C HIS A 683 32.29 2.17 51.16
N MET A 684 33.25 1.28 50.86
CA MET A 684 34.02 1.34 49.59
C MET A 684 33.21 0.81 48.40
N TYR A 685 32.40 -0.24 48.61
CA TYR A 685 31.49 -0.75 47.59
C TYR A 685 30.46 0.31 47.18
N LEU A 686 29.87 1.02 48.15
CA LEU A 686 28.94 2.12 47.89
C LEU A 686 29.62 3.29 47.18
N ALA A 687 30.82 3.68 47.61
CA ALA A 687 31.59 4.72 46.92
C ALA A 687 31.91 4.34 45.46
N ARG A 688 32.17 3.05 45.21
CA ARG A 688 32.45 2.53 43.87
C ARG A 688 31.21 2.53 42.97
N LEU A 689 30.06 2.10 43.50
CA LEU A 689 28.79 2.17 42.76
C LEU A 689 28.42 3.60 42.37
N ARG A 690 28.75 4.60 43.20
CA ARG A 690 28.54 6.02 42.87
C ARG A 690 29.46 6.51 41.75
N ALA A 691 30.73 6.12 41.79
CA ALA A 691 31.69 6.49 40.74
C ALA A 691 31.41 5.74 39.43
N ARG A 692 30.83 4.52 39.52
CA ARG A 692 30.63 3.60 38.40
C ARG A 692 29.29 2.88 38.56
N PRO A 693 28.18 3.48 38.08
CA PRO A 693 26.86 2.88 38.10
C PRO A 693 26.86 1.47 37.49
N GLU A 694 26.28 0.51 38.20
CA GLU A 694 26.01 -0.82 37.63
C GLU A 694 24.80 -0.76 36.67
N PRO A 695 24.75 -1.62 35.63
CA PRO A 695 23.63 -1.64 34.71
C PRO A 695 22.33 -2.00 35.45
N LEU A 696 21.28 -1.22 35.23
CA LEU A 696 19.99 -1.41 35.88
C LEU A 696 19.34 -2.71 35.39
N SER A 697 19.22 -3.67 36.30
CA SER A 697 18.44 -4.89 36.11
C SER A 697 17.93 -5.40 37.46
N ALA A 698 16.89 -6.22 37.45
CA ALA A 698 16.39 -6.85 38.68
C ALA A 698 17.50 -7.69 39.36
N ASP A 699 18.32 -8.39 38.59
CA ASP A 699 19.44 -9.19 39.10
C ASP A 699 20.54 -8.32 39.73
N THR A 700 20.81 -7.14 39.14
CA THR A 700 21.74 -6.14 39.69
C THR A 700 21.25 -5.65 41.04
N LEU A 701 19.98 -5.23 41.14
CA LEU A 701 19.40 -4.72 42.40
C LEU A 701 19.35 -5.82 43.47
N TRP A 702 19.02 -7.06 43.12
CA TRP A 702 19.09 -8.21 44.01
C TRP A 702 20.51 -8.47 44.51
N ARG A 703 21.51 -8.37 43.64
CA ARG A 703 22.93 -8.55 44.01
C ARG A 703 23.37 -7.48 45.00
N VAL A 704 23.01 -6.21 44.76
CA VAL A 704 23.30 -5.10 45.68
C VAL A 704 22.62 -5.32 47.03
N LEU A 705 21.35 -5.73 47.06
CA LEU A 705 20.64 -6.06 48.31
C LEU A 705 21.32 -7.19 49.09
N ARG A 706 21.79 -8.24 48.40
CA ARG A 706 22.50 -9.35 49.03
C ARG A 706 23.83 -8.92 49.65
N ILE A 707 24.58 -8.04 48.96
CA ILE A 707 25.84 -7.48 49.47
C ILE A 707 25.57 -6.64 50.72
N LEU A 708 24.58 -5.73 50.66
CA LEU A 708 24.19 -4.90 51.81
C LEU A 708 23.64 -5.70 53.00
N GLY A 709 22.97 -6.83 52.74
CA GLY A 709 22.45 -7.72 53.78
C GLY A 709 23.51 -8.53 54.52
N SER A 710 24.71 -8.68 53.96
CA SER A 710 25.81 -9.45 54.56
C SER A 710 26.64 -8.65 55.58
N CYS A 711 26.28 -7.41 55.86
CA CYS A 711 27.14 -6.46 56.57
C CYS A 711 26.51 -5.96 57.87
N GLN A 712 27.35 -5.67 58.88
CA GLN A 712 26.93 -5.22 60.22
C GLN A 712 26.72 -3.70 60.35
N GLU A 713 26.98 -2.92 59.30
CA GLU A 713 26.78 -1.46 59.28
C GLU A 713 25.30 -1.08 59.07
N ASP A 714 24.89 0.10 59.57
CA ASP A 714 23.50 0.60 59.56
C ASP A 714 23.04 1.06 58.16
N THR A 715 22.82 0.09 57.28
CA THR A 715 22.35 0.28 55.89
C THR A 715 20.83 0.16 55.75
N GLY A 716 20.08 0.18 56.86
CA GLY A 716 18.66 -0.15 56.91
C GLY A 716 17.81 0.67 55.94
N THR A 717 18.04 1.99 55.91
CA THR A 717 17.30 2.92 55.04
C THR A 717 17.58 2.68 53.56
N LEU A 718 18.83 2.52 53.15
CA LEU A 718 19.19 2.25 51.76
C LEU A 718 18.61 0.91 51.29
N ARG A 719 18.63 -0.11 52.16
CA ARG A 719 18.07 -1.43 51.86
C ARG A 719 16.56 -1.35 51.63
N ALA A 720 15.85 -0.54 52.43
CA ALA A 720 14.43 -0.28 52.23
C ALA A 720 14.17 0.42 50.89
N CYS A 721 14.97 1.43 50.51
CA CYS A 721 14.86 2.09 49.21
C CYS A 721 15.09 1.14 48.04
N ILE A 722 16.16 0.34 48.07
CA ILE A 722 16.50 -0.57 46.97
C ILE A 722 15.47 -1.70 46.88
N SER A 723 14.97 -2.21 48.01
CA SER A 723 13.90 -3.22 48.02
C SER A 723 12.62 -2.65 47.40
N HIS A 724 12.23 -1.43 47.80
CA HIS A 724 11.06 -0.77 47.23
C HIS A 724 11.23 -0.47 45.74
N ALA A 725 12.41 0.01 45.33
CA ALA A 725 12.76 0.26 43.94
C ALA A 725 12.65 -1.02 43.11
N LEU A 726 13.18 -2.14 43.61
CA LEU A 726 13.12 -3.44 42.96
C LEU A 726 11.68 -3.94 42.80
N ASP A 727 10.87 -3.86 43.87
CA ASP A 727 9.48 -4.30 43.86
C ASP A 727 8.64 -3.53 42.83
N GLN A 728 8.85 -2.21 42.72
CA GLN A 728 8.17 -1.37 41.72
C GLN A 728 8.73 -1.58 40.31
N PHE A 729 10.06 -1.58 40.16
CA PHE A 729 10.73 -1.69 38.86
C PHE A 729 10.38 -2.98 38.12
N VAL A 730 10.21 -4.10 38.83
CA VAL A 730 9.80 -5.38 38.23
C VAL A 730 8.37 -5.35 37.67
N GLN A 731 7.50 -4.47 38.19
CA GLN A 731 6.13 -4.29 37.69
C GLN A 731 6.07 -3.35 36.47
N GLU A 732 7.13 -2.60 36.19
CA GLU A 732 7.16 -1.68 35.05
C GLU A 732 7.10 -2.41 33.70
N PRO A 733 6.52 -1.79 32.66
CA PRO A 733 6.58 -2.33 31.31
C PRO A 733 8.01 -2.58 30.84
N ARG A 734 8.23 -3.65 30.05
CA ARG A 734 9.56 -4.01 29.52
C ARG A 734 10.27 -2.88 28.76
N CYS A 735 9.50 -2.00 28.11
CA CYS A 735 10.04 -0.84 27.41
C CYS A 735 10.65 0.21 28.36
N VAL A 736 10.07 0.40 29.56
CA VAL A 736 10.63 1.26 30.61
C VAL A 736 11.87 0.60 31.20
N GLN A 737 11.78 -0.69 31.56
CA GLN A 737 12.91 -1.44 32.13
C GLN A 737 14.15 -1.45 31.22
N GLY A 738 13.95 -1.51 29.89
CA GLY A 738 15.03 -1.53 28.90
C GLY A 738 15.67 -0.17 28.57
N ASN A 739 15.16 0.93 29.12
CA ASN A 739 15.63 2.29 28.82
C ASN A 739 15.55 3.26 30.02
N ALA A 740 15.65 2.72 31.23
CA ALA A 740 15.49 3.48 32.47
C ALA A 740 16.81 3.91 33.12
N ARG A 741 16.77 5.05 33.80
CA ARG A 741 17.81 5.58 34.69
C ARG A 741 17.21 5.66 36.09
N LEU A 742 17.58 4.76 36.99
CA LEU A 742 17.09 4.71 38.37
C LEU A 742 18.05 5.44 39.33
N LEU A 743 17.54 6.48 39.99
CA LEU A 743 18.19 7.26 41.03
C LEU A 743 17.61 6.88 42.39
N ILE A 744 18.45 6.50 43.34
CA ILE A 744 18.04 6.18 44.72
C ILE A 744 18.70 7.18 45.66
N GLN A 745 17.90 8.02 46.31
CA GLN A 745 18.37 9.02 47.27
C GLN A 745 18.06 8.59 48.71
N TRP A 746 19.09 8.56 49.56
CA TRP A 746 18.95 8.24 50.99
C TRP A 746 19.93 9.07 51.82
N GLY A 747 19.47 9.70 52.90
CA GLY A 747 20.36 10.36 53.87
C GLY A 747 21.29 11.45 53.29
N GLY A 748 20.93 12.10 52.18
CA GLY A 748 21.76 13.09 51.48
C GLY A 748 22.75 12.49 50.47
N GLU A 749 22.66 11.19 50.20
CA GLU A 749 23.47 10.44 49.26
C GLU A 749 22.62 9.91 48.11
N GLU A 750 23.23 9.66 46.94
CA GLU A 750 22.56 9.19 45.73
C GLU A 750 23.27 7.97 45.12
N LEU A 751 22.50 7.04 44.54
CA LEU A 751 22.97 5.92 43.73
C LEU A 751 22.23 5.95 42.40
N GLU A 752 22.98 5.72 41.33
CA GLU A 752 22.45 5.67 39.98
C GLU A 752 22.62 4.27 39.40
N PHE A 753 21.62 3.82 38.64
CA PHE A 753 21.63 2.61 37.81
C PHE A 753 21.05 2.94 36.44
N VAL A 754 21.64 2.44 35.35
CA VAL A 754 21.18 2.78 33.98
C VAL A 754 20.98 1.53 33.13
N SER A 755 19.87 1.48 32.39
CA SER A 755 19.52 0.48 31.38
C SER A 755 19.31 1.16 30.04
N GLY A 756 19.81 0.58 28.95
CA GLY A 756 19.68 1.14 27.61
C GLY A 756 20.30 2.54 27.48
N GLN A 757 19.52 3.49 26.96
CA GLN A 757 19.92 4.90 26.80
C GLN A 757 19.56 5.78 28.01
N GLY A 758 18.90 5.22 29.03
CA GLY A 758 18.57 5.94 30.28
C GLY A 758 17.60 7.11 30.11
N GLN A 759 16.71 7.07 29.12
CA GLN A 759 15.80 8.20 28.81
C GLN A 759 14.60 8.32 29.75
N CYS A 760 14.27 7.25 30.47
CA CYS A 760 13.22 7.25 31.51
C CYS A 760 13.88 7.39 32.89
N GLU A 761 13.85 8.58 33.49
CA GLU A 761 14.38 8.76 34.84
C GLU A 761 13.38 8.24 35.86
N ILE A 762 13.85 7.43 36.80
CA ILE A 762 13.10 6.85 37.90
C ILE A 762 13.80 7.29 39.17
N SER A 763 13.10 7.89 40.12
CA SER A 763 13.71 8.42 41.34
C SER A 763 13.03 7.81 42.56
N VAL A 764 13.82 7.22 43.45
CA VAL A 764 13.37 6.66 44.73
C VAL A 764 13.92 7.51 45.86
N LEU A 765 13.02 8.20 46.55
CA LEU A 765 13.35 9.22 47.54
C LEU A 765 12.76 8.83 48.89
N LEU A 766 13.46 9.06 50.01
CA LEU A 766 12.82 9.01 51.32
C LEU A 766 12.03 10.30 51.57
N ALA A 767 10.71 10.18 51.70
CA ALA A 767 9.86 11.26 52.19
C ALA A 767 9.07 10.77 53.40
N ASP A 768 9.12 11.51 54.50
CA ASP A 768 8.48 11.17 55.78
C ASP A 768 8.89 9.79 56.37
N GLY A 769 10.09 9.32 56.04
CA GLY A 769 10.62 8.03 56.53
C GLY A 769 10.30 6.82 55.64
N GLU A 770 9.51 6.99 54.59
CA GLU A 770 9.12 5.93 53.66
C GLU A 770 9.71 6.18 52.26
N PRO A 771 10.16 5.12 51.54
CA PRO A 771 10.61 5.25 50.16
C PRO A 771 9.43 5.55 49.22
N GLN A 772 9.57 6.58 48.39
CA GLN A 772 8.62 6.96 47.34
C GLN A 772 9.25 6.77 45.97
N TYR A 773 8.52 6.16 45.05
CA TYR A 773 8.97 5.87 43.68
C TYR A 773 8.32 6.83 42.68
N HIS A 774 9.13 7.56 41.91
CA HIS A 774 8.71 8.59 40.95
C HIS A 774 9.30 8.31 39.57
N ILE A 775 8.61 8.67 38.49
CA ILE A 775 9.11 8.57 37.11
C ILE A 775 9.05 9.96 36.46
N THR A 776 10.13 10.38 35.80
CA THR A 776 10.28 11.68 35.14
C THR A 776 10.86 11.49 33.73
N GLU A 777 10.25 12.09 32.71
CA GLU A 777 10.76 12.05 31.33
C GLU A 777 11.86 13.11 31.10
N LEU A 778 13.01 12.71 30.56
CA LEU A 778 14.04 13.65 30.10
C LEU A 778 13.58 14.31 28.78
N GLY A 779 13.02 15.52 28.87
CA GLY A 779 12.69 16.35 27.70
C GLY A 779 11.37 17.13 27.77
N GLY A 780 10.60 17.02 28.86
CA GLY A 780 9.39 17.82 29.07
C GLY A 780 9.38 18.42 30.48
N ASP A 781 9.08 19.71 30.57
CA ASP A 781 9.09 20.55 31.80
C ASP A 781 8.06 20.14 32.89
N ARG A 782 7.58 18.88 32.91
CA ARG A 782 6.65 18.39 33.92
C ARG A 782 6.95 16.93 34.31
N SER A 783 7.14 16.71 35.60
CA SER A 783 7.05 15.38 36.22
C SER A 783 5.67 14.77 35.93
N VAL A 784 5.62 13.62 35.27
CA VAL A 784 4.38 12.89 35.03
C VAL A 784 4.45 11.58 35.80
N THR A 785 3.74 11.53 36.92
CA THR A 785 3.48 10.29 37.64
C THR A 785 2.63 9.39 36.75
N TRP A 786 3.25 8.36 36.16
CA TRP A 786 2.53 7.22 35.59
C TRP A 786 1.92 6.43 36.75
N SER A 787 0.73 6.85 37.18
CA SER A 787 -0.08 5.99 38.04
C SER A 787 -0.99 5.16 37.14
N HIS A 788 -0.90 3.84 37.22
CA HIS A 788 -1.90 2.92 36.66
C HIS A 788 -3.33 3.15 37.22
N ALA A 789 -3.49 4.14 38.10
CA ALA A 789 -4.72 4.51 38.79
C ALA A 789 -5.43 5.74 38.21
N SER A 790 -4.82 6.50 37.28
CA SER A 790 -5.43 7.73 36.74
C SER A 790 -5.40 7.78 35.21
N PRO A 791 -6.54 7.93 34.52
CA PRO A 791 -6.60 7.99 33.06
C PRO A 791 -5.98 9.27 32.48
N GLU A 792 -5.41 9.17 31.28
CA GLU A 792 -4.83 10.31 30.54
C GLU A 792 -5.93 11.28 30.05
N PRO A 793 -5.65 12.58 29.85
CA PRO A 793 -6.63 13.49 29.26
C PRO A 793 -7.01 13.05 27.84
N LEU A 794 -8.30 13.17 27.48
CA LEU A 794 -8.83 12.76 26.19
C LEU A 794 -9.12 13.97 25.30
N SER A 795 -8.22 14.19 24.34
CA SER A 795 -8.46 14.97 23.12
C SER A 795 -7.73 14.30 21.95
N VAL A 796 -8.02 14.71 20.72
CA VAL A 796 -7.29 14.19 19.54
C VAL A 796 -5.79 14.47 19.66
N ALA A 797 -5.42 15.67 20.14
CA ALA A 797 -4.03 16.04 20.36
C ALA A 797 -3.38 15.24 21.50
N ASP A 798 -4.14 14.85 22.54
CA ASP A 798 -3.63 13.98 23.60
C ASP A 798 -3.39 12.56 23.06
N LEU A 799 -4.31 12.02 22.25
CA LEU A 799 -4.15 10.70 21.62
C LEU A 799 -2.94 10.67 20.69
N GLU A 800 -2.74 11.71 19.86
CA GLU A 800 -1.57 11.85 18.99
C GLU A 800 -0.28 11.96 19.82
N ARG A 801 -0.28 12.78 20.87
CA ARG A 801 0.87 12.94 21.76
C ARG A 801 1.27 11.63 22.43
N VAL A 802 0.30 10.87 22.94
CA VAL A 802 0.56 9.56 23.58
C VAL A 802 1.02 8.54 22.54
N ARG A 803 0.41 8.50 21.34
CA ARG A 803 0.86 7.64 20.24
C ARG A 803 2.30 7.93 19.85
N ASP A 804 2.65 9.20 19.63
CA ASP A 804 3.98 9.61 19.20
C ASP A 804 5.01 9.35 20.32
N ARG A 805 4.62 9.53 21.59
CA ARG A 805 5.44 9.16 22.76
C ARG A 805 5.72 7.66 22.79
N LEU A 806 4.71 6.81 22.62
CA LEU A 806 4.87 5.35 22.56
C LEU A 806 5.70 4.92 21.34
N GLY A 807 5.58 5.64 20.22
CA GLY A 807 6.40 5.45 19.03
C GLY A 807 7.89 5.74 19.31
N ARG A 808 8.21 6.84 19.98
CA ARG A 808 9.58 7.16 20.41
C ARG A 808 10.18 6.10 21.35
N TRP A 809 9.35 5.48 22.18
CA TRP A 809 9.76 4.40 23.08
C TRP A 809 9.85 3.02 22.43
N GLY A 810 9.51 2.88 21.14
CA GLY A 810 9.43 1.58 20.47
C GLY A 810 8.33 0.65 21.03
N ALA A 811 7.37 1.21 21.78
CA ALA A 811 6.29 0.47 22.42
C ALA A 811 5.00 0.43 21.58
N LEU A 812 4.97 1.13 20.45
CA LEU A 812 3.83 1.20 19.55
C LEU A 812 3.81 0.02 18.56
N GLY A 813 3.36 -1.15 19.04
CA GLY A 813 3.14 -2.32 18.17
C GLY A 813 2.00 -2.10 17.15
N GLU A 814 1.93 -2.94 16.11
CA GLU A 814 0.96 -2.78 15.00
C GLU A 814 -0.50 -2.73 15.48
N GLU A 815 -0.89 -3.60 16.42
CA GLU A 815 -2.25 -3.64 16.96
C GLU A 815 -2.62 -2.33 17.66
N LEU A 816 -1.71 -1.83 18.51
CA LEU A 816 -1.91 -0.61 19.28
C LEU A 816 -1.88 0.62 18.37
N SER A 817 -0.99 0.63 17.38
CA SER A 817 -0.93 1.66 16.34
C SER A 817 -2.26 1.73 15.56
N GLY A 818 -2.80 0.56 15.17
CA GLY A 818 -4.11 0.45 14.54
C GLY A 818 -5.23 0.98 15.42
N CYS A 819 -5.24 0.63 16.71
CA CYS A 819 -6.22 1.16 17.67
C CYS A 819 -6.12 2.68 17.84
N PHE A 820 -4.92 3.27 17.89
CA PHE A 820 -4.74 4.72 17.92
C PHE A 820 -5.24 5.38 16.63
N GLY A 821 -4.93 4.81 15.46
CA GLY A 821 -5.40 5.32 14.17
C GLY A 821 -6.92 5.36 14.09
N GLU A 822 -7.58 4.27 14.47
CA GLU A 822 -9.05 4.19 14.50
C GLU A 822 -9.64 5.14 15.55
N ALA A 823 -9.06 5.20 16.75
CA ALA A 823 -9.51 6.12 17.80
C ALA A 823 -9.44 7.58 17.36
N ILE A 824 -8.31 8.02 16.80
CA ILE A 824 -8.10 9.39 16.32
C ILE A 824 -9.09 9.72 15.19
N SER A 825 -9.21 8.83 14.21
CA SER A 825 -10.12 8.98 13.07
C SER A 825 -11.59 9.06 13.48
N GLN A 826 -12.02 8.20 14.41
CA GLN A 826 -13.42 8.14 14.81
C GLN A 826 -13.78 9.21 15.83
N PHE A 827 -12.98 9.36 16.89
CA PHE A 827 -13.24 10.29 17.99
C PHE A 827 -13.28 11.74 17.50
N SER A 828 -12.42 12.12 16.55
CA SER A 828 -12.42 13.46 15.94
C SER A 828 -13.74 13.84 15.26
N ARG A 829 -14.53 12.86 14.79
CA ARG A 829 -15.84 13.10 14.16
C ARG A 829 -17.02 12.85 15.11
N GLU A 830 -16.78 12.57 16.39
CA GLU A 830 -17.83 12.55 17.42
C GLU A 830 -18.26 13.99 17.80
N PRO A 831 -19.51 14.24 18.20
CA PRO A 831 -19.97 15.57 18.57
C PRO A 831 -19.21 16.13 19.79
N ARG A 832 -19.01 17.45 19.87
CA ARG A 832 -18.34 18.10 21.02
C ARG A 832 -18.91 17.73 22.38
N CYS A 833 -20.22 17.48 22.48
CA CYS A 833 -20.85 17.07 23.74
C CYS A 833 -20.45 15.66 24.19
N VAL A 834 -20.10 14.77 23.25
CA VAL A 834 -19.55 13.45 23.55
C VAL A 834 -18.06 13.59 23.85
N GLN A 835 -17.31 14.31 23.02
CA GLN A 835 -15.87 14.51 23.19
C GLN A 835 -15.50 15.13 24.55
N GLY A 836 -16.31 16.06 25.06
CA GLY A 836 -16.05 16.77 26.33
C GLY A 836 -16.38 16.01 27.61
N ASN A 837 -16.90 14.77 27.53
CA ASN A 837 -17.28 13.96 28.70
C ASN A 837 -17.13 12.44 28.46
N ALA A 838 -16.16 12.03 27.64
CA ALA A 838 -15.97 10.64 27.24
C ALA A 838 -14.84 9.95 28.03
N ARG A 839 -15.00 8.65 28.24
CA ARG A 839 -13.96 7.71 28.68
C ARG A 839 -13.62 6.79 27.51
N LEU A 840 -12.48 6.99 26.86
CA LEU A 840 -12.02 6.17 25.75
C LEU A 840 -11.08 5.07 26.28
N ARG A 841 -11.36 3.82 25.91
CA ARG A 841 -10.51 2.65 26.20
C ARG A 841 -9.94 2.07 24.92
N LEU A 842 -8.62 1.99 24.79
CA LEU A 842 -7.96 1.22 23.73
C LEU A 842 -7.62 -0.16 24.28
N CYS A 843 -8.03 -1.23 23.61
CA CYS A 843 -7.77 -2.61 24.04
C CYS A 843 -7.09 -3.39 22.91
N TRP A 844 -5.98 -4.06 23.21
CA TRP A 844 -5.23 -4.93 22.31
C TRP A 844 -4.73 -6.16 23.07
N ALA A 845 -4.06 -7.11 22.42
CA ALA A 845 -3.66 -8.36 23.07
C ALA A 845 -2.69 -8.15 24.26
N GLY A 846 -1.91 -7.07 24.22
CA GLY A 846 -0.91 -6.73 25.24
C GLY A 846 -1.42 -5.83 26.38
N GLY A 847 -2.70 -5.42 26.39
CA GLY A 847 -3.25 -4.61 27.48
C GLY A 847 -4.35 -3.64 27.07
N SER A 848 -4.59 -2.64 27.94
CA SER A 848 -5.53 -1.56 27.67
C SER A 848 -5.01 -0.20 28.14
N LEU A 849 -5.33 0.87 27.40
CA LEU A 849 -5.10 2.27 27.77
C LEU A 849 -6.43 2.97 27.96
N GLU A 850 -6.50 3.86 28.95
CA GLU A 850 -7.70 4.65 29.21
C GLU A 850 -7.41 6.14 29.14
N PHE A 851 -8.35 6.87 28.52
CA PHE A 851 -8.34 8.31 28.41
C PHE A 851 -9.67 8.88 28.90
N LEU A 852 -9.65 10.03 29.57
CA LEU A 852 -10.81 10.71 30.13
C LEU A 852 -10.90 12.17 29.66
N SER A 853 -12.09 12.57 29.23
CA SER A 853 -12.49 13.96 29.06
C SER A 853 -13.65 14.25 30.00
N GLY A 854 -13.64 15.40 30.67
CA GLY A 854 -14.66 15.77 31.65
C GLY A 854 -14.76 14.74 32.78
N GLU A 855 -15.98 14.28 33.07
CA GLU A 855 -16.27 13.27 34.10
C GLU A 855 -16.20 11.83 33.58
N GLY A 856 -15.99 11.63 32.27
CA GLY A 856 -15.91 10.31 31.65
C GLY A 856 -17.20 9.50 31.69
N GLN A 857 -18.36 10.16 31.69
CA GLN A 857 -19.66 9.47 31.79
C GLN A 857 -19.98 8.59 30.58
N TYR A 858 -19.29 8.80 29.43
CA TYR A 858 -19.57 8.09 28.19
C TYR A 858 -18.43 7.16 27.80
N GLU A 859 -18.66 5.86 27.93
CA GLU A 859 -17.67 4.86 27.55
C GLU A 859 -17.59 4.72 26.02
N ILE A 860 -16.37 4.82 25.51
CA ILE A 860 -16.00 4.53 24.13
C ILE A 860 -14.88 3.50 24.22
N SER A 861 -14.92 2.45 23.41
CA SER A 861 -13.85 1.46 23.37
C SER A 861 -13.42 1.17 21.95
N VAL A 862 -12.11 1.10 21.73
CA VAL A 862 -11.50 0.64 20.49
C VAL A 862 -10.81 -0.67 20.77
N ARG A 863 -11.32 -1.75 20.18
CA ARG A 863 -10.85 -3.12 20.44
C ARG A 863 -10.24 -3.70 19.18
N TYR A 864 -9.02 -4.21 19.28
CA TYR A 864 -8.42 -4.98 18.19
C TYR A 864 -9.03 -6.39 18.17
N ARG A 865 -9.81 -6.72 17.14
CA ARG A 865 -10.48 -8.02 16.95
C ARG A 865 -10.48 -8.42 15.49
N ASP A 866 -10.23 -9.70 15.22
CA ASP A 866 -10.23 -10.27 13.87
C ASP A 866 -9.27 -9.54 12.90
N GLY A 867 -8.09 -9.15 13.41
CA GLY A 867 -7.07 -8.47 12.62
C GLY A 867 -7.37 -6.99 12.30
N ARG A 868 -8.36 -6.37 12.96
CA ARG A 868 -8.70 -4.95 12.75
C ARG A 868 -9.18 -4.25 14.04
N PRO A 869 -8.91 -2.94 14.20
CA PRO A 869 -9.49 -2.15 15.27
C PRO A 869 -11.00 -1.92 15.04
N GLN A 870 -11.81 -2.05 16.09
CA GLN A 870 -13.26 -1.84 16.07
C GLN A 870 -13.64 -0.75 17.07
N TYR A 871 -14.27 0.32 16.61
CA TYR A 871 -14.69 1.46 17.43
C TYR A 871 -16.13 1.29 17.92
N GLU A 872 -16.31 1.07 19.21
CA GLU A 872 -17.60 0.87 19.88
C GLU A 872 -17.90 2.07 20.79
N VAL A 873 -19.12 2.58 20.74
CA VAL A 873 -19.61 3.62 21.67
C VAL A 873 -20.67 2.99 22.55
N GLY A 874 -20.52 3.13 23.86
CA GLY A 874 -21.48 2.67 24.86
C GLY A 874 -22.83 3.40 24.79
N GLU A 875 -23.69 3.14 25.76
CA GLU A 875 -25.02 3.74 25.80
C GLU A 875 -24.95 5.27 25.95
N LEU A 876 -25.52 5.99 24.97
CA LEU A 876 -25.57 7.45 24.96
C LEU A 876 -26.96 7.94 25.38
N PRO A 877 -27.06 9.03 26.16
CA PRO A 877 -28.31 9.73 26.35
C PRO A 877 -28.91 10.19 25.01
N VAL A 878 -30.24 10.15 24.87
CA VAL A 878 -30.98 10.48 23.62
C VAL A 878 -30.47 11.74 22.94
N HIS A 879 -30.28 12.83 23.69
CA HIS A 879 -29.89 14.11 23.09
C HIS A 879 -28.50 14.06 22.45
N MET A 880 -27.57 13.25 22.97
CA MET A 880 -26.25 13.01 22.39
C MET A 880 -26.30 12.01 21.25
N TYR A 881 -27.11 10.95 21.37
CA TYR A 881 -27.38 10.04 20.26
C TYR A 881 -27.93 10.79 19.04
N LEU A 882 -28.83 11.74 19.27
CA LEU A 882 -29.37 12.62 18.22
C LEU A 882 -28.34 13.61 17.68
N ALA A 883 -27.45 14.13 18.51
CA ALA A 883 -26.34 14.96 18.05
C ALA A 883 -25.40 14.15 17.14
N ARG A 884 -25.13 12.89 17.51
CA ARG A 884 -24.32 11.95 16.73
C ARG A 884 -24.98 11.60 15.40
N LEU A 885 -26.29 11.31 15.38
CA LEU A 885 -27.04 11.10 14.14
C LEU A 885 -27.06 12.33 13.21
N ARG A 886 -26.91 13.55 13.75
CA ARG A 886 -26.80 14.75 12.92
C ARG A 886 -25.42 14.89 12.28
N THR A 887 -24.37 14.55 13.01
CA THR A 887 -22.99 14.62 12.50
C THR A 887 -22.62 13.41 11.64
N ARG A 888 -23.27 12.27 11.88
CA ARG A 888 -23.07 10.97 11.23
C ARG A 888 -24.45 10.32 10.99
N PRO A 889 -25.22 10.78 10.00
CA PRO A 889 -26.50 10.15 9.70
C PRO A 889 -26.27 8.73 9.20
N ASP A 890 -26.90 7.77 9.86
CA ASP A 890 -26.95 6.40 9.36
C ASP A 890 -27.65 6.39 7.98
N PRO A 891 -27.25 5.49 7.05
CA PRO A 891 -27.94 5.33 5.78
C PRO A 891 -29.41 5.01 6.02
N LEU A 892 -30.29 5.65 5.23
CA LEU A 892 -31.73 5.49 5.35
C LEU A 892 -32.13 4.07 4.93
N SER A 893 -32.63 3.30 5.89
CA SER A 893 -33.30 2.03 5.64
C SER A 893 -34.40 1.84 6.68
N ALA A 894 -35.35 0.94 6.39
CA ALA A 894 -36.38 0.58 7.36
C ALA A 894 -35.77 0.08 8.69
N ASP A 895 -34.70 -0.71 8.62
CA ASP A 895 -33.98 -1.22 9.80
C ASP A 895 -33.26 -0.13 10.59
N THR A 896 -32.67 0.86 9.91
CA THR A 896 -32.06 2.02 10.57
C THR A 896 -33.12 2.82 11.32
N LEU A 897 -34.27 3.11 10.68
CA LEU A 897 -35.35 3.85 11.34
C LEU A 897 -35.93 3.08 12.53
N TRP A 898 -36.10 1.76 12.39
CA TRP A 898 -36.56 0.90 13.49
C TRP A 898 -35.56 0.91 14.65
N ARG A 899 -34.26 0.73 14.40
CA ARG A 899 -33.23 0.75 15.46
C ARG A 899 -33.18 2.09 16.18
N VAL A 900 -33.34 3.20 15.46
CA VAL A 900 -33.41 4.53 16.07
C VAL A 900 -34.68 4.65 16.91
N TRP A 901 -35.83 4.20 16.41
CA TRP A 901 -37.10 4.21 17.15
C TRP A 901 -37.05 3.35 18.43
N ASP A 902 -36.49 2.15 18.36
CA ASP A 902 -36.35 1.22 19.49
C ASP A 902 -35.44 1.80 20.58
N LYS A 903 -34.29 2.36 20.19
CA LYS A 903 -33.39 3.09 21.11
C LYS A 903 -34.03 4.31 21.76
N LEU A 904 -34.96 4.99 21.07
CA LEU A 904 -35.72 6.08 21.67
C LEU A 904 -36.74 5.57 22.70
N GLY A 905 -37.21 4.33 22.56
CA GLY A 905 -38.15 3.69 23.48
C GLY A 905 -37.56 3.30 24.83
N SER A 906 -36.25 3.03 24.91
CA SER A 906 -35.57 2.67 26.16
C SER A 906 -35.22 3.88 27.04
N CYS A 907 -35.37 5.10 26.51
CA CYS A 907 -34.93 6.31 27.19
C CYS A 907 -36.04 6.99 27.99
N LYS A 908 -35.82 7.25 29.28
CA LYS A 908 -36.77 7.96 30.15
C LYS A 908 -36.79 9.47 29.85
N GLY A 909 -37.90 9.99 29.33
CA GLY A 909 -38.17 11.43 29.19
C GLY A 909 -39.32 11.78 28.23
N ASP A 910 -39.96 12.95 28.43
CA ASP A 910 -41.09 13.49 27.65
C ASP A 910 -40.74 13.72 26.17
N ARG A 911 -40.81 12.66 25.35
CA ARG A 911 -40.58 12.74 23.90
C ARG A 911 -41.49 11.81 23.11
N ASP A 912 -42.72 11.63 23.56
CA ASP A 912 -43.73 10.82 22.86
C ASP A 912 -43.96 11.33 21.43
N ASP A 913 -44.00 12.65 21.21
CA ASP A 913 -44.14 13.26 19.88
C ASP A 913 -43.00 12.87 18.93
N PHE A 914 -41.77 12.80 19.45
CA PHE A 914 -40.59 12.50 18.65
C PHE A 914 -40.52 11.01 18.31
N ARG A 915 -40.85 10.14 19.27
CA ARG A 915 -41.00 8.71 19.05
C ARG A 915 -42.13 8.41 18.05
N ALA A 916 -43.24 9.14 18.13
CA ALA A 916 -44.35 9.06 17.18
C ALA A 916 -43.92 9.47 15.76
N CYS A 917 -43.09 10.51 15.61
CA CYS A 917 -42.52 10.89 14.31
C CYS A 917 -41.66 9.78 13.71
N PHE A 918 -40.79 9.15 14.50
CA PHE A 918 -39.95 8.04 14.02
C PHE A 918 -40.77 6.80 13.67
N HIS A 919 -41.80 6.47 14.46
CA HIS A 919 -42.73 5.40 14.12
C HIS A 919 -43.45 5.68 12.81
N CYS A 920 -43.98 6.89 12.63
CA CYS A 920 -44.66 7.33 11.42
C CYS A 920 -43.72 7.32 10.21
N ALA A 921 -42.48 7.76 10.38
CA ALA A 921 -41.45 7.71 9.35
C ALA A 921 -41.12 6.27 8.93
N TRP A 922 -40.95 5.36 9.90
CA TRP A 922 -40.68 3.95 9.63
C TRP A 922 -41.86 3.26 8.93
N GLU A 923 -43.09 3.41 9.45
CA GLU A 923 -44.29 2.83 8.85
C GLU A 923 -44.57 3.37 7.45
N GLY A 924 -44.43 4.69 7.24
CA GLY A 924 -44.60 5.31 5.93
C GLY A 924 -43.52 4.84 4.96
N PHE A 925 -42.25 4.94 5.35
CA PHE A 925 -41.12 4.54 4.51
C PHE A 925 -41.16 3.07 4.10
N LYS A 926 -41.55 2.16 5.01
CA LYS A 926 -41.69 0.73 4.71
C LYS A 926 -42.78 0.43 3.67
N ARG A 927 -43.79 1.30 3.55
CA ARG A 927 -44.88 1.18 2.56
C ARG A 927 -44.54 1.81 1.22
N GLU A 928 -43.52 2.66 1.18
CA GLU A 928 -43.08 3.24 -0.09
C GLU A 928 -42.51 2.15 -1.01
N PRO A 929 -42.69 2.29 -2.32
CA PRO A 929 -42.05 1.39 -3.28
C PRO A 929 -40.51 1.35 -3.12
N GLN A 930 -39.89 0.22 -3.43
CA GLN A 930 -38.45 -0.01 -3.24
C GLN A 930 -37.58 1.07 -3.91
N TYR A 931 -37.95 1.56 -5.08
CA TYR A 931 -37.20 2.60 -5.79
C TYR A 931 -37.23 3.97 -5.08
N VAL A 932 -38.32 4.29 -4.37
CA VAL A 932 -38.37 5.47 -3.50
C VAL A 932 -37.43 5.23 -2.33
N GLN A 933 -37.47 4.04 -1.72
CA GLN A 933 -36.62 3.70 -0.58
C GLN A 933 -35.11 3.76 -0.92
N ASP A 934 -34.72 3.30 -2.11
CA ASP A 934 -33.32 3.24 -2.57
C ASP A 934 -32.74 4.61 -2.96
N ASN A 935 -33.58 5.63 -3.16
CA ASN A 935 -33.15 6.98 -3.55
C ASN A 935 -33.79 8.10 -2.71
N ALA A 936 -34.23 7.78 -1.49
CA ALA A 936 -34.95 8.72 -0.64
C ALA A 936 -34.05 9.65 0.17
N ARG A 937 -34.51 10.88 0.35
CA ARG A 937 -34.06 11.81 1.37
C ARG A 937 -35.20 12.04 2.36
N LEU A 938 -35.13 11.38 3.51
CA LEU A 938 -36.12 11.50 4.57
C LEU A 938 -35.76 12.63 5.55
N LEU A 939 -36.68 13.55 5.74
CA LEU A 939 -36.59 14.67 6.66
C LEU A 939 -37.61 14.50 7.80
N ILE A 940 -37.14 14.23 9.01
CA ILE A 940 -37.99 14.15 10.19
C ILE A 940 -37.89 15.47 10.96
N GLN A 941 -38.99 16.22 11.04
CA GLN A 941 -39.07 17.51 11.70
C GLN A 941 -40.02 17.45 12.91
N TRP A 942 -39.51 17.89 14.07
CA TRP A 942 -40.29 17.98 15.30
C TRP A 942 -39.93 19.28 16.04
N GLY A 943 -40.93 20.15 16.22
CA GLY A 943 -40.70 21.52 16.70
C GLY A 943 -39.68 22.28 15.83
N ARG A 944 -38.63 22.85 16.45
CA ARG A 944 -37.53 23.56 15.75
C ARG A 944 -36.38 22.64 15.32
N ARG A 945 -36.50 21.32 15.50
CA ARG A 945 -35.43 20.36 15.26
C ARG A 945 -35.74 19.53 14.01
N GLN A 946 -34.68 19.16 13.30
CA GLN A 946 -34.76 18.32 12.11
C GLN A 946 -33.67 17.24 12.16
N LEU A 947 -33.98 16.08 11.57
CA LEU A 947 -33.04 15.03 11.20
C LEU A 947 -33.20 14.72 9.74
N ARG A 948 -32.10 14.36 9.10
CA ARG A 948 -32.03 13.99 7.70
C ARG A 948 -31.39 12.62 7.60
N PHE A 949 -32.04 11.74 6.87
CA PHE A 949 -31.53 10.45 6.46
C PHE A 949 -31.53 10.41 4.93
N THR A 950 -30.55 9.73 4.34
CA THR A 950 -30.44 9.61 2.88
C THR A 950 -30.14 8.17 2.48
N SER A 951 -30.81 7.70 1.43
CA SER A 951 -30.56 6.47 0.69
C SER A 951 -30.24 6.84 -0.75
N GLY A 952 -29.29 6.15 -1.38
CA GLY A 952 -28.83 6.46 -2.73
C GLY A 952 -28.41 7.92 -2.92
N LYS A 953 -28.92 8.56 -3.99
CA LYS A 953 -28.66 9.98 -4.30
C LYS A 953 -29.57 10.94 -3.52
N GLY A 954 -30.62 10.43 -2.87
CA GLY A 954 -31.56 11.22 -2.08
C GLY A 954 -32.41 12.19 -2.91
N GLU A 955 -32.80 11.80 -4.12
CA GLU A 955 -33.60 12.60 -5.05
C GLU A 955 -35.11 12.56 -4.73
N CYS A 956 -35.58 11.49 -4.07
CA CYS A 956 -36.97 11.39 -3.61
C CYS A 956 -37.10 12.00 -2.22
N GLU A 957 -37.60 13.23 -2.10
CA GLU A 957 -37.79 13.85 -0.80
C GLU A 957 -39.00 13.26 -0.07
N ILE A 958 -38.78 12.79 1.16
CA ILE A 958 -39.83 12.35 2.07
C ILE A 958 -39.74 13.25 3.29
N SER A 959 -40.88 13.73 3.80
CA SER A 959 -40.90 14.53 5.02
C SER A 959 -41.89 13.97 6.03
N VAL A 960 -41.47 13.91 7.29
CA VAL A 960 -42.35 13.63 8.42
C VAL A 960 -42.32 14.84 9.33
N ARG A 961 -43.47 15.51 9.48
CA ARG A 961 -43.57 16.73 10.29
C ARG A 961 -44.60 16.51 11.40
N CYS A 962 -44.25 16.89 12.63
CA CYS A 962 -45.23 16.95 13.71
C CYS A 962 -46.04 18.25 13.61
N VAL A 963 -47.32 18.15 13.25
CA VAL A 963 -48.27 19.26 13.19
C VAL A 963 -49.33 19.03 14.27
N ASP A 964 -49.46 19.97 15.21
CA ASP A 964 -50.40 19.88 16.35
C ASP A 964 -50.29 18.58 17.17
N GLY A 965 -49.05 18.11 17.41
CA GLY A 965 -48.78 16.89 18.17
C GLY A 965 -49.03 15.59 17.39
N LYS A 966 -49.36 15.67 16.09
CA LYS A 966 -49.56 14.51 15.24
C LYS A 966 -48.52 14.46 14.12
N PRO A 967 -47.78 13.35 13.97
CA PRO A 967 -46.85 13.19 12.85
C PRO A 967 -47.63 13.04 11.53
N GLN A 968 -47.26 13.83 10.53
CA GLN A 968 -47.76 13.75 9.16
C GLN A 968 -46.63 13.30 8.25
N TYR A 969 -46.85 12.20 7.54
CA TYR A 969 -45.94 11.68 6.53
C TYR A 969 -46.35 12.23 5.16
N SER A 970 -45.40 12.78 4.41
CA SER A 970 -45.61 13.20 3.03
C SER A 970 -44.42 12.84 2.16
N VAL A 971 -44.71 12.40 0.94
CA VAL A 971 -43.72 12.20 -0.12
C VAL A 971 -43.78 13.44 -1.01
N GLY A 972 -42.63 14.05 -1.25
CA GLY A 972 -42.47 15.08 -2.27
C GLY A 972 -42.70 14.50 -3.66
N LYS A 973 -42.76 15.34 -4.68
CA LYS A 973 -42.93 14.84 -6.05
C LYS A 973 -41.72 13.99 -6.46
N ILE A 974 -41.99 12.83 -7.04
CA ILE A 974 -40.97 11.94 -7.57
C ILE A 974 -40.42 12.56 -8.86
N PRO A 975 -39.09 12.69 -9.02
CA PRO A 975 -38.53 13.17 -10.27
C PRO A 975 -38.86 12.21 -11.41
N ALA A 976 -39.26 12.75 -12.56
CA ALA A 976 -39.73 11.94 -13.68
C ALA A 976 -38.70 10.94 -14.21
N HIS A 977 -37.40 11.27 -14.16
CA HIS A 977 -36.35 10.34 -14.60
C HIS A 977 -36.22 9.11 -13.71
N VAL A 978 -36.53 9.23 -12.40
CA VAL A 978 -36.54 8.10 -11.46
C VAL A 978 -37.70 7.17 -11.80
N TYR A 979 -38.88 7.72 -12.04
CA TYR A 979 -40.06 6.96 -12.43
C TYR A 979 -39.89 6.28 -13.81
N VAL A 980 -39.27 6.95 -14.77
CA VAL A 980 -38.93 6.36 -16.09
C VAL A 980 -37.93 5.21 -15.95
N ALA A 981 -36.89 5.36 -15.12
CA ALA A 981 -35.91 4.31 -14.90
C ALA A 981 -36.57 3.05 -14.30
N GLN A 982 -37.57 3.23 -13.44
CA GLN A 982 -38.37 2.14 -12.92
C GLN A 982 -39.22 1.47 -14.00
N LEU A 983 -39.94 2.24 -14.83
CA LEU A 983 -40.73 1.66 -15.92
C LEU A 983 -39.87 0.80 -16.87
N ARG A 984 -38.60 1.16 -17.07
CA ARG A 984 -37.63 0.33 -17.82
C ARG A 984 -37.27 -0.97 -17.11
N ALA A 985 -37.18 -0.95 -15.79
CA ALA A 985 -36.84 -2.11 -14.98
C ALA A 985 -38.03 -3.07 -14.82
N ASP A 986 -39.21 -2.53 -14.49
CA ASP A 986 -40.41 -3.31 -14.18
C ASP A 986 -41.12 -3.84 -15.44
N ARG A 987 -40.95 -3.16 -16.59
CA ARG A 987 -41.57 -3.48 -17.89
C ARG A 987 -43.03 -3.90 -17.77
N PRO A 988 -43.92 -3.02 -17.28
CA PRO A 988 -45.31 -3.38 -17.05
C PRO A 988 -45.99 -3.82 -18.36
N PRO A 989 -46.96 -4.76 -18.30
CA PRO A 989 -47.58 -5.33 -19.48
C PRO A 989 -48.35 -4.25 -20.26
N LEU A 990 -48.25 -4.31 -21.58
CA LEU A 990 -48.93 -3.38 -22.47
C LEU A 990 -50.44 -3.62 -22.43
N SER A 991 -51.16 -2.67 -21.86
CA SER A 991 -52.62 -2.59 -21.91
C SER A 991 -53.06 -1.13 -21.94
N ALA A 992 -54.28 -0.87 -22.42
CA ALA A 992 -54.89 0.44 -22.36
C ALA A 992 -54.88 1.03 -20.94
N ASP A 993 -55.21 0.22 -19.94
CA ASP A 993 -55.25 0.62 -18.53
C ASP A 993 -53.83 0.90 -17.98
N THR A 994 -52.83 0.11 -18.38
CA THR A 994 -51.43 0.34 -18.00
C THR A 994 -50.96 1.69 -18.54
N LEU A 995 -51.18 1.97 -19.83
CA LEU A 995 -50.76 3.23 -20.43
C LEU A 995 -51.47 4.43 -19.80
N GLN A 996 -52.77 4.31 -19.51
CA GLN A 996 -53.53 5.36 -18.85
C GLN A 996 -53.06 5.61 -17.41
N ARG A 997 -52.70 4.55 -16.69
CA ARG A 997 -52.11 4.63 -15.34
C ARG A 997 -50.77 5.34 -15.39
N VAL A 998 -49.87 4.90 -16.27
CA VAL A 998 -48.54 5.51 -16.44
C VAL A 998 -48.64 6.98 -16.81
N LEU A 999 -49.55 7.34 -17.72
CA LEU A 999 -49.83 8.72 -18.10
C LEU A 999 -50.33 9.57 -16.93
N SER A 1000 -51.16 8.99 -16.05
CA SER A 1000 -51.67 9.67 -14.86
C SER A 1000 -50.56 9.90 -13.82
N GLU A 1001 -49.68 8.92 -13.62
CA GLU A 1001 -48.52 8.98 -12.72
C GLU A 1001 -47.42 9.94 -13.25
N LEU A 1002 -47.18 9.99 -14.56
CA LEU A 1002 -46.32 11.01 -15.16
C LEU A 1002 -46.84 12.43 -14.93
N GLY A 1003 -48.16 12.58 -14.74
CA GLY A 1003 -48.78 13.86 -14.41
C GLY A 1003 -48.52 14.36 -13.00
N SER A 1004 -48.11 13.49 -12.07
CA SER A 1004 -47.76 13.84 -10.69
C SER A 1004 -46.24 13.94 -10.45
N CYS A 1005 -45.42 13.53 -11.41
CA CYS A 1005 -43.97 13.67 -11.37
C CYS A 1005 -43.51 15.13 -11.50
N ASP A 1006 -42.33 15.45 -10.96
CA ASP A 1006 -41.66 16.74 -11.16
C ASP A 1006 -40.61 16.64 -12.29
N GLY A 1007 -40.49 17.68 -13.11
CA GLY A 1007 -39.54 17.76 -14.24
C GLY A 1007 -40.19 18.05 -15.59
N ASP A 1008 -39.37 18.27 -16.61
CA ASP A 1008 -39.83 18.46 -17.99
C ASP A 1008 -40.20 17.11 -18.62
N THR A 1009 -41.44 16.69 -18.37
CA THR A 1009 -42.02 15.48 -18.97
C THR A 1009 -42.86 15.80 -20.22
N GLY A 1010 -42.80 17.02 -20.74
CA GLY A 1010 -43.71 17.48 -21.80
C GLY A 1010 -43.72 16.54 -23.02
N ALA A 1011 -42.54 16.25 -23.55
CA ALA A 1011 -42.36 15.34 -24.69
C ALA A 1011 -42.83 13.92 -24.36
N LEU A 1012 -42.39 13.36 -23.23
CA LEU A 1012 -42.75 12.00 -22.81
C LEU A 1012 -44.26 11.84 -22.61
N ARG A 1013 -44.88 12.81 -21.93
CA ARG A 1013 -46.32 12.81 -21.66
C ARG A 1013 -47.11 12.90 -22.94
N ALA A 1014 -46.71 13.77 -23.87
CA ALA A 1014 -47.35 13.88 -25.16
C ALA A 1014 -47.19 12.57 -25.96
N CYS A 1015 -46.05 11.90 -25.89
CA CYS A 1015 -45.85 10.57 -26.48
C CYS A 1015 -46.78 9.53 -25.85
N PHE A 1016 -46.94 9.50 -24.52
CA PHE A 1016 -47.90 8.61 -23.86
C PHE A 1016 -49.35 8.93 -24.20
N ASP A 1017 -49.73 10.21 -24.27
CA ASP A 1017 -51.07 10.63 -24.71
C ASP A 1017 -51.35 10.11 -26.13
N ARG A 1018 -50.39 10.27 -27.04
CA ARG A 1018 -50.51 9.76 -28.42
C ARG A 1018 -50.54 8.24 -28.47
N ALA A 1019 -49.72 7.58 -27.66
CA ALA A 1019 -49.71 6.12 -27.53
C ALA A 1019 -51.04 5.59 -27.02
N CYS A 1020 -51.60 6.17 -25.96
CA CYS A 1020 -52.93 5.84 -25.43
C CYS A 1020 -54.01 5.98 -26.52
N GLN A 1021 -54.05 7.12 -27.22
CA GLN A 1021 -55.03 7.37 -28.28
C GLN A 1021 -54.91 6.40 -29.45
N GLY A 1022 -53.70 6.22 -29.97
CA GLY A 1022 -53.43 5.34 -31.10
C GLY A 1022 -53.72 3.88 -30.75
N PHE A 1023 -53.24 3.42 -29.59
CA PHE A 1023 -53.41 2.04 -29.16
C PHE A 1023 -54.88 1.65 -28.98
N HIS A 1024 -55.72 2.55 -28.45
CA HIS A 1024 -57.17 2.32 -28.35
C HIS A 1024 -57.89 2.18 -29.70
N GLN A 1025 -57.32 2.75 -30.77
CA GLN A 1025 -57.90 2.67 -32.13
C GLN A 1025 -57.48 1.40 -32.87
N GLU A 1026 -56.44 0.71 -32.39
CA GLU A 1026 -55.98 -0.52 -33.01
C GLU A 1026 -56.95 -1.68 -32.71
N PRO A 1027 -57.13 -2.64 -33.65
CA PRO A 1027 -57.97 -3.80 -33.40
C PRO A 1027 -57.43 -4.65 -32.23
N GLN A 1028 -58.33 -5.33 -31.50
CA GLN A 1028 -57.96 -6.20 -30.36
C GLN A 1028 -56.89 -7.25 -30.71
N CYS A 1029 -56.92 -7.79 -31.94
CA CYS A 1029 -55.90 -8.74 -32.41
C CYS A 1029 -54.50 -8.14 -32.57
N VAL A 1030 -54.38 -6.81 -32.79
CA VAL A 1030 -53.10 -6.10 -32.74
C VAL A 1030 -52.74 -5.81 -31.29
N GLN A 1031 -53.68 -5.27 -30.50
CA GLN A 1031 -53.44 -4.89 -29.10
C GLN A 1031 -52.95 -6.07 -28.23
N GLY A 1032 -53.54 -7.26 -28.40
CA GLY A 1032 -53.23 -8.44 -27.59
C GLY A 1032 -51.91 -9.14 -27.94
N ASN A 1033 -51.18 -8.69 -28.97
CA ASN A 1033 -49.90 -9.24 -29.39
C ASN A 1033 -48.98 -8.14 -29.93
N ALA A 1034 -48.90 -7.02 -29.19
CA ALA A 1034 -48.15 -5.84 -29.60
C ALA A 1034 -46.93 -5.57 -28.71
N ARG A 1035 -45.89 -5.02 -29.32
CA ARG A 1035 -44.74 -4.43 -28.66
C ARG A 1035 -44.73 -2.94 -28.94
N LEU A 1036 -44.98 -2.14 -27.92
CA LEU A 1036 -45.03 -0.68 -28.01
C LEU A 1036 -43.69 -0.09 -27.56
N LEU A 1037 -43.02 0.61 -28.47
CA LEU A 1037 -41.80 1.37 -28.22
C LEU A 1037 -42.14 2.86 -28.22
N ILE A 1038 -41.91 3.53 -27.09
CA ILE A 1038 -42.06 4.98 -26.93
C ILE A 1038 -40.67 5.60 -26.88
N GLN A 1039 -40.34 6.44 -27.86
CA GLN A 1039 -39.07 7.15 -27.96
C GLN A 1039 -39.31 8.66 -27.84
N TRP A 1040 -38.54 9.32 -26.98
CA TRP A 1040 -38.53 10.76 -26.83
C TRP A 1040 -37.08 11.25 -26.72
N GLY A 1041 -36.82 12.56 -26.83
CA GLY A 1041 -35.44 13.08 -26.81
C GLY A 1041 -34.60 12.73 -25.56
N GLY A 1042 -35.22 12.23 -24.49
CA GLY A 1042 -34.56 11.78 -23.26
C GLY A 1042 -34.44 10.25 -23.09
N GLY A 1043 -34.82 9.46 -24.09
CA GLY A 1043 -34.60 8.00 -24.15
C GLY A 1043 -35.80 7.21 -24.66
N GLU A 1044 -35.83 5.91 -24.34
CA GLU A 1044 -36.90 5.01 -24.81
C GLU A 1044 -37.53 4.16 -23.69
N LEU A 1045 -38.77 3.71 -23.91
CA LEU A 1045 -39.55 2.81 -23.06
C LEU A 1045 -40.22 1.74 -23.92
N GLU A 1046 -40.26 0.52 -23.42
CA GLU A 1046 -40.84 -0.63 -24.12
C GLU A 1046 -41.94 -1.27 -23.25
N PHE A 1047 -43.07 -1.58 -23.87
CA PHE A 1047 -44.19 -2.30 -23.28
C PHE A 1047 -44.57 -3.47 -24.18
N VAL A 1048 -44.88 -4.64 -23.62
CA VAL A 1048 -45.20 -5.85 -24.39
C VAL A 1048 -46.55 -6.43 -23.96
N SER A 1049 -47.38 -6.81 -24.95
CA SER A 1049 -48.62 -7.58 -24.78
C SER A 1049 -48.51 -8.85 -25.62
N GLY A 1050 -48.95 -9.99 -25.08
CA GLY A 1050 -48.82 -11.29 -25.74
C GLY A 1050 -47.36 -11.61 -26.09
N GLN A 1051 -47.11 -12.07 -27.32
CA GLN A 1051 -45.75 -12.36 -27.82
C GLN A 1051 -45.04 -11.13 -28.41
N GLY A 1052 -45.72 -9.98 -28.50
CA GLY A 1052 -45.11 -8.74 -28.98
C GLY A 1052 -44.78 -8.70 -30.47
N GLU A 1053 -45.44 -9.50 -31.30
CA GLU A 1053 -45.07 -9.62 -32.72
C GLU A 1053 -45.43 -8.36 -33.56
N ASN A 1054 -46.46 -7.62 -33.16
CA ASN A 1054 -46.84 -6.36 -33.82
C ASN A 1054 -46.07 -5.19 -33.19
N LEU A 1055 -45.14 -4.58 -33.92
CA LEU A 1055 -44.38 -3.43 -33.43
C LEU A 1055 -45.18 -2.14 -33.58
N ILE A 1056 -45.38 -1.43 -32.49
CA ILE A 1056 -45.95 -0.09 -32.45
C ILE A 1056 -44.84 0.85 -32.02
N THR A 1057 -44.55 1.89 -32.79
CA THR A 1057 -43.53 2.89 -32.43
C THR A 1057 -44.16 4.26 -32.33
N VAL A 1058 -43.94 4.91 -31.18
CA VAL A 1058 -44.36 6.27 -30.90
C VAL A 1058 -43.13 7.11 -30.65
N CYS A 1059 -42.77 7.97 -31.59
CA CYS A 1059 -41.57 8.79 -31.50
C CYS A 1059 -41.87 10.27 -31.73
N GLU A 1060 -41.15 11.13 -31.03
CA GLU A 1060 -41.10 12.56 -31.32
C GLU A 1060 -40.11 12.79 -32.48
N CYS A 1061 -40.57 13.33 -33.61
CA CYS A 1061 -39.69 13.67 -34.72
C CYS A 1061 -38.99 15.03 -34.49
N GLU A 1062 -37.97 15.34 -35.31
CA GLU A 1062 -37.17 16.57 -35.21
C GLU A 1062 -38.01 17.88 -35.28
N GLU A 1063 -39.23 17.82 -35.80
CA GLU A 1063 -40.17 18.94 -35.86
C GLU A 1063 -41.04 19.09 -34.59
N GLY A 1064 -40.81 18.28 -33.55
CA GLY A 1064 -41.63 18.24 -32.33
C GLY A 1064 -43.02 17.61 -32.53
N ARG A 1065 -43.27 16.95 -33.67
CA ARG A 1065 -44.51 16.20 -33.91
C ARG A 1065 -44.35 14.76 -33.47
N ILE A 1066 -45.37 14.21 -32.83
CA ILE A 1066 -45.35 12.82 -32.38
C ILE A 1066 -45.94 11.93 -33.47
N GLN A 1067 -45.12 11.01 -33.97
CA GLN A 1067 -45.51 10.01 -34.93
C GLN A 1067 -45.95 8.74 -34.21
N TYR A 1068 -47.02 8.13 -34.71
CA TYR A 1068 -47.52 6.83 -34.26
C TYR A 1068 -47.51 5.90 -35.47
N THR A 1069 -46.62 4.91 -35.45
CA THR A 1069 -46.44 3.95 -36.54
C THR A 1069 -46.66 2.53 -36.03
N VAL A 1070 -47.18 1.66 -36.88
CA VAL A 1070 -47.52 0.29 -36.50
C VAL A 1070 -47.15 -0.62 -37.65
N GLN A 1071 -46.30 -1.59 -37.35
CA GLN A 1071 -45.89 -2.69 -38.21
C GLN A 1071 -46.55 -3.96 -37.68
N VAL A 1072 -47.44 -4.52 -38.49
CA VAL A 1072 -48.17 -5.74 -38.14
C VAL A 1072 -47.49 -6.96 -38.72
N SER A 1073 -47.39 -8.02 -37.93
CA SER A 1073 -46.90 -9.33 -38.34
C SER A 1073 -48.09 -10.22 -38.68
N GLY A 1074 -48.11 -10.74 -39.91
CA GLY A 1074 -49.15 -11.67 -40.35
C GLY A 1074 -50.36 -11.02 -41.03
N TRP A 1075 -51.10 -11.85 -41.77
CA TRP A 1075 -52.14 -11.38 -42.68
C TRP A 1075 -53.40 -10.91 -41.94
N TRP A 1076 -53.75 -11.55 -40.82
CA TRP A 1076 -54.98 -11.22 -40.08
C TRP A 1076 -54.98 -9.84 -39.41
N PRO A 1077 -53.94 -9.43 -38.65
CA PRO A 1077 -53.88 -8.08 -38.09
C PRO A 1077 -53.82 -6.99 -39.18
N TRP A 1078 -53.17 -7.29 -40.31
CA TRP A 1078 -53.15 -6.41 -41.48
C TRP A 1078 -54.54 -6.21 -42.11
N ILE A 1079 -55.30 -7.28 -42.34
CA ILE A 1079 -56.69 -7.20 -42.82
C ILE A 1079 -57.55 -6.43 -41.80
N ALA A 1080 -57.42 -6.72 -40.50
CA ALA A 1080 -58.21 -6.07 -39.46
C ALA A 1080 -58.02 -4.54 -39.44
N ARG A 1081 -56.77 -4.06 -39.61
CA ARG A 1081 -56.49 -2.62 -39.71
C ARG A 1081 -57.01 -1.99 -41.01
N LEU A 1082 -56.93 -2.71 -42.14
CA LEU A 1082 -57.50 -2.26 -43.42
C LEU A 1082 -59.02 -2.09 -43.33
N LEU A 1083 -59.72 -3.05 -42.71
CA LEU A 1083 -61.17 -2.99 -42.53
C LEU A 1083 -61.61 -1.83 -41.65
N ILE A 1084 -60.85 -1.49 -40.60
CA ILE A 1084 -61.09 -0.30 -39.78
C ILE A 1084 -60.82 0.98 -40.57
N SER A 1085 -59.74 1.02 -41.35
CA SER A 1085 -59.39 2.17 -42.19
C SER A 1085 -60.46 2.44 -43.27
N CYS A 1086 -60.99 1.39 -43.90
CA CYS A 1086 -62.09 1.50 -44.88
C CYS A 1086 -63.42 1.93 -44.25
N LYS A 1087 -63.64 1.65 -42.95
CA LYS A 1087 -64.84 2.12 -42.23
C LYS A 1087 -64.80 3.62 -41.93
N VAL A 1088 -63.60 4.21 -41.86
CA VAL A 1088 -63.40 5.65 -41.62
C VAL A 1088 -63.45 6.45 -42.93
N SER A 1089 -63.15 5.83 -44.08
CA SER A 1089 -63.28 6.46 -45.41
C SER A 1089 -64.65 6.27 -46.09
N GLY A 1090 -65.62 5.63 -45.43
CA GLY A 1090 -66.97 5.36 -45.96
C GLY A 1090 -68.04 6.39 -45.58
N ARG A 1091 -67.65 7.60 -45.18
CA ARG A 1091 -68.52 8.78 -45.12
C ARG A 1091 -68.06 9.78 -46.17
N ASP A 1092 -68.47 9.52 -47.40
CA ASP A 1092 -68.98 10.50 -48.36
C ASP A 1092 -70.03 9.80 -49.23
#